data_AF-A0A4Q2XYL8-F1
#
_entry.id   AF-A0A4Q2XYL8-F1
#
_cell.length_a   1.000
_cell.length_b   1.000
_cell.length_c   1.000
_cell.angle_alpha   90.00
_cell.angle_beta   90.00
_cell.angle_gamma   90.00
#
_symmetry.space_group_name_H-M   'P 1'
#
loop_
_entity.id
_entity.type
_entity.pdbx_description
1 polymer ?
#
loop_
_entity_poly.entity_id
_entity_poly.type
_entity_poly.pdbx_seq_one_letter_code
_entity_poly.pdbx_strand_id
1 'polypeptide(L)'
;QRQRLTDLTVYTHFEQMIGTPLYMSPEQAEMSGLDIDTRSDIYSLGVLLYELLTGRTPFDPAELMRKGLDEIRRVIREQEPPKPSTAIHTLTPDRRTLAAGHRQSEASKLASVLRGDLDWIVMKALEKDRARRYPTVNSLAEDIRNHLTDEPIVARAPGGFYRLHKFLRRKRVILLSSIAALGTLLFGFGVSYGVSAHRERTRARAGAFAARGREFAGKRSLDMASQEREWRINPEAALKEFDKALSLAPQEPDYLLFKADLLETLFRFREAADTYREALRAAPAGGGGRAKAHLELCSRLAGGSPESSPLWYETLAGFYLVLRAEKRLDDSPMLRETVIDYTKRRIGFLDLPSGDSGLNRVTLAKDGFLELDLTGTDVRDLTSLRDLPLDMIDLDGLRVTDISPLQNLPLRNLNIARSKVVDLAPLAGMTALSSLTMFGTQAADLEPLRGLPIEWFDLRNTPVKSLSPLLGKELRVLRFSGTQVSDLTPLRGMPIGELGCGHIPASDFSPLAACPLRTASFPHTGLDTLEWLRGQPSGASLRGLDISYTKVSDLSPLSGSTHLFSLWCFHTSIAGVEALRGLPLVELDISSTPVNSLAPLAGMPLLQTLRFQDSLVADVAPLLQCPSLVNIVLSRRVKNPGVLRALPHLRWISYGDEPAGNPPLTAAAFWAELDRAGTVPAVK
;
A
#
# COMPACT_ATOMS: atom_id res chain seq x y z
N GLN A 1 43.89 26.91 31.15
CA GLN A 1 44.83 26.93 30.01
C GLN A 1 44.01 26.63 28.75
N ARG A 2 43.59 27.65 27.98
CA ARG A 2 44.27 28.25 26.80
C ARG A 2 44.52 27.27 25.63
N GLN A 3 43.62 27.36 24.65
CA GLN A 3 43.77 27.31 23.17
C GLN A 3 44.88 26.48 22.50
N ARG A 4 44.50 25.78 21.42
CA ARG A 4 44.95 26.10 20.04
C ARG A 4 43.80 25.93 19.03
N LEU A 5 43.24 27.08 18.62
CA LEU A 5 42.73 27.32 17.27
C LEU A 5 43.91 27.37 16.30
N THR A 6 43.73 26.86 15.07
CA THR A 6 44.42 27.18 13.79
C THR A 6 44.19 26.00 12.84
N ASP A 7 43.78 26.06 11.57
CA ASP A 7 43.65 27.16 10.59
C ASP A 7 42.70 26.73 9.46
N LEU A 8 42.17 27.73 8.73
CA LEU A 8 41.29 27.69 7.53
C LEU A 8 39.81 28.03 7.76
N THR A 9 39.56 29.14 8.46
CA THR A 9 38.45 30.04 8.11
C THR A 9 39.07 31.22 7.36
N VAL A 10 38.94 31.25 6.03
CA VAL A 10 39.41 32.37 5.20
C VAL A 10 38.18 33.17 4.75
N TYR A 11 38.11 34.40 5.26
CA TYR A 11 37.50 35.63 4.74
C TYR A 11 36.38 35.55 3.68
N THR A 12 35.22 36.08 4.08
CA THR A 12 34.12 36.59 3.26
C THR A 12 34.57 37.73 2.31
N HIS A 13 34.50 37.46 1.01
CA HIS A 13 34.37 38.47 -0.05
C HIS A 13 33.31 37.96 -1.05
N PHE A 14 32.49 38.87 -1.58
CA PHE A 14 31.46 38.61 -2.60
C PHE A 14 32.06 37.73 -3.74
N GLU A 15 31.38 36.63 -4.08
CA GLU A 15 31.75 35.58 -5.08
C GLU A 15 32.44 34.27 -4.59
N GLN A 16 32.21 33.78 -3.35
CA GLN A 16 32.77 32.48 -2.93
C GLN A 16 31.74 31.35 -2.67
N MET A 17 32.02 30.24 -3.36
CA MET A 17 31.54 28.85 -3.26
C MET A 17 31.04 28.43 -1.86
N ILE A 18 29.74 28.11 -1.75
CA ILE A 18 29.14 27.51 -0.55
C ILE A 18 29.21 25.99 -0.66
N GLY A 19 29.91 25.32 0.27
CA GLY A 19 29.95 23.86 0.40
C GLY A 19 31.36 23.28 0.55
N THR A 20 31.46 22.00 0.90
CA THR A 20 32.74 21.26 0.92
C THR A 20 33.12 20.92 -0.53
N PRO A 21 34.15 21.54 -1.14
CA PRO A 21 34.41 21.44 -2.59
C PRO A 21 34.56 20.02 -3.12
N LEU A 22 34.96 19.08 -2.25
CA LEU A 22 35.16 17.67 -2.58
C LEU A 22 33.88 16.90 -2.91
N TYR A 23 32.73 17.38 -2.45
CA TYR A 23 31.41 16.77 -2.70
C TYR A 23 30.59 17.57 -3.71
N MET A 24 31.14 18.68 -4.21
CA MET A 24 30.45 19.58 -5.10
C MET A 24 30.15 18.94 -6.46
N SER A 25 28.93 19.11 -6.94
CA SER A 25 28.53 18.66 -8.28
C SER A 25 29.05 19.57 -9.40
N PRO A 26 29.17 19.08 -10.65
CA PRO A 26 29.62 19.89 -11.79
C PRO A 26 28.80 21.18 -12.01
N GLU A 27 27.49 21.11 -11.81
CA GLU A 27 26.57 22.24 -11.94
C GLU A 27 26.78 23.29 -10.83
N GLN A 28 27.09 22.87 -9.61
CA GLN A 28 27.47 23.78 -8.54
C GLN A 28 28.84 24.44 -8.81
N ALA A 29 29.76 23.72 -9.46
CA ALA A 29 31.06 24.24 -9.85
C ALA A 29 31.00 25.19 -11.07
N GLU A 30 29.95 25.14 -11.88
CA GLU A 30 29.81 25.97 -13.09
C GLU A 30 29.41 27.42 -12.76
N MET A 31 28.65 27.67 -11.68
CA MET A 31 28.12 28.99 -11.26
C MET A 31 27.34 29.76 -12.35
N SER A 32 27.07 29.18 -13.52
CA SER A 32 26.02 29.66 -14.40
C SER A 32 24.70 29.37 -13.70
N GLY A 33 23.79 30.33 -13.57
CA GLY A 33 22.51 30.22 -12.83
C GLY A 33 21.49 29.18 -13.35
N LEU A 34 21.94 27.96 -13.68
CA LEU A 34 21.14 26.77 -13.87
C LEU A 34 20.59 26.31 -12.51
N ASP A 35 19.29 26.00 -12.46
CA ASP A 35 18.64 25.48 -11.25
C ASP A 35 19.36 24.23 -10.74
N ILE A 36 19.91 24.35 -9.52
CA ILE A 36 20.42 23.25 -8.71
C ILE A 36 19.20 22.43 -8.28
N ASP A 37 19.11 21.19 -8.74
CA ASP A 37 18.04 20.27 -8.39
C ASP A 37 18.57 19.09 -7.55
N THR A 38 17.67 18.19 -7.15
CA THR A 38 17.98 17.01 -6.33
C THR A 38 19.08 16.09 -6.91
N ARG A 39 19.47 16.23 -8.18
CA ARG A 39 20.56 15.45 -8.80
C ARG A 39 21.94 15.94 -8.37
N SER A 40 22.06 17.17 -7.89
CA SER A 40 23.27 17.65 -7.20
C SER A 40 23.49 16.89 -5.89
N ASP A 41 22.42 16.58 -5.15
CA ASP A 41 22.52 15.76 -3.93
C ASP A 41 22.89 14.32 -4.27
N ILE A 42 22.38 13.76 -5.37
CA ILE A 42 22.76 12.43 -5.86
C ILE A 42 24.25 12.34 -6.20
N TYR A 43 24.83 13.40 -6.79
CA TYR A 43 26.27 13.46 -7.03
C TYR A 43 27.05 13.46 -5.71
N SER A 44 26.63 14.28 -4.74
CA SER A 44 27.24 14.35 -3.40
C SER A 44 27.17 13.01 -2.67
N LEU A 45 26.03 12.32 -2.74
CA LEU A 45 25.86 10.95 -2.23
C LEU A 45 26.72 9.93 -2.99
N GLY A 46 26.94 10.13 -4.29
CA GLY A 46 27.88 9.34 -5.09
C GLY A 46 29.33 9.50 -4.62
N VAL A 47 29.75 10.72 -4.28
CA VAL A 47 31.07 10.98 -3.69
C VAL A 47 31.19 10.33 -2.31
N LEU A 48 30.16 10.45 -1.48
CA LEU A 48 30.13 9.80 -0.17
C LEU A 48 30.19 8.28 -0.29
N LEU A 49 29.43 7.67 -1.21
CA LEU A 49 29.48 6.24 -1.47
C LEU A 49 30.87 5.83 -1.98
N TYR A 50 31.49 6.62 -2.85
CA TYR A 50 32.86 6.40 -3.31
C TYR A 50 33.85 6.35 -2.14
N GLU A 51 33.73 7.28 -1.21
CA GLU A 51 34.57 7.34 -0.01
C GLU A 51 34.27 6.19 0.95
N LEU A 52 33.00 5.84 1.15
CA LEU A 52 32.58 4.67 1.91
C LEU A 52 33.01 3.34 1.29
N LEU A 53 33.37 3.30 0.00
CA LEU A 53 33.89 2.10 -0.66
C LEU A 53 35.42 2.08 -0.76
N THR A 54 36.07 3.23 -0.91
CA THR A 54 37.51 3.31 -1.17
C THR A 54 38.33 3.87 0.00
N GLY A 55 37.70 4.57 0.94
CA GLY A 55 38.37 5.28 2.04
C GLY A 55 38.98 6.63 1.63
N ARG A 56 38.68 7.13 0.42
CA ARG A 56 39.06 8.48 -0.04
C ARG A 56 38.00 9.04 -1.00
N THR A 57 38.01 10.34 -1.22
CA THR A 57 37.21 10.98 -2.28
C THR A 57 37.72 10.63 -3.68
N PRO A 58 36.90 10.81 -4.74
CA PRO A 58 37.30 10.52 -6.12
C PRO A 58 38.53 11.29 -6.60
N PHE A 59 38.71 12.52 -6.09
CA PHE A 59 39.86 13.38 -6.35
C PHE A 59 40.58 13.68 -5.03
N ASP A 60 41.91 13.80 -5.07
CA ASP A 60 42.74 14.03 -3.87
C ASP A 60 42.62 15.48 -3.39
N PRO A 61 42.19 15.72 -2.13
CA PRO A 61 42.07 17.08 -1.58
C PRO A 61 43.37 17.88 -1.61
N ALA A 62 44.52 17.24 -1.36
CA ALA A 62 45.82 17.91 -1.31
C ALA A 62 46.30 18.31 -2.72
N GLU A 63 45.98 17.51 -3.73
CA GLU A 63 46.30 17.83 -5.13
C GLU A 63 45.40 18.97 -5.66
N LEU A 64 44.12 18.95 -5.30
CA LEU A 64 43.14 19.96 -5.66
C LEU A 64 43.46 21.33 -5.05
N MET A 65 43.77 21.38 -3.75
CA MET A 65 44.08 22.63 -3.04
C MET A 65 45.38 23.29 -3.53
N ARG A 66 46.35 22.52 -4.04
CA ARG A 66 47.63 23.03 -4.56
C ARG A 66 47.49 23.76 -5.90
N LYS A 67 46.44 23.49 -6.68
CA LYS A 67 46.25 24.00 -8.05
C LYS A 67 45.33 25.24 -8.16
N GLY A 68 44.74 25.69 -7.05
CA GLY A 68 43.88 26.88 -7.01
C GLY A 68 42.41 26.62 -7.40
N LEU A 69 41.51 27.56 -7.07
CA LEU A 69 40.05 27.39 -7.15
C LEU A 69 39.53 27.13 -8.57
N ASP A 70 40.10 27.78 -9.60
CA ASP A 70 39.65 27.62 -10.98
C ASP A 70 39.95 26.21 -11.53
N GLU A 71 41.10 25.65 -11.14
CA GLU A 71 41.47 24.30 -11.54
C GLU A 71 40.63 23.24 -10.79
N ILE A 72 40.22 23.49 -9.54
CA ILE A 72 39.27 22.63 -8.82
C ILE A 72 37.95 22.53 -9.59
N ARG A 73 37.42 23.68 -10.05
CA ARG A 73 36.17 23.73 -10.82
C ARG A 73 36.31 23.01 -12.15
N ARG A 74 37.45 23.17 -12.83
CA ARG A 74 37.76 22.45 -14.06
C ARG A 74 37.83 20.94 -13.85
N VAL A 75 38.52 20.47 -12.81
CA VAL A 75 38.63 19.04 -12.49
C VAL A 75 37.25 18.44 -12.19
N ILE A 76 36.41 19.14 -11.41
CA ILE A 76 35.07 18.67 -11.09
C ILE A 76 34.17 18.60 -12.33
N ARG A 77 34.32 19.53 -13.29
CA ARG A 77 33.50 19.58 -14.51
C ARG A 77 33.98 18.63 -15.61
N GLU A 78 35.29 18.53 -15.82
CA GLU A 78 35.87 17.94 -17.03
C GLU A 78 36.59 16.62 -16.77
N GLN A 79 37.13 16.40 -15.57
CA GLN A 79 37.89 15.19 -15.28
C GLN A 79 36.98 14.06 -14.81
N GLU A 80 37.05 12.93 -15.50
CA GLU A 80 36.35 11.71 -15.08
C GLU A 80 37.05 11.06 -13.88
N PRO A 81 36.33 10.75 -12.79
CA PRO A 81 36.94 10.11 -11.64
C PRO A 81 37.35 8.66 -11.96
N PRO A 82 38.45 8.15 -11.38
CA PRO A 82 38.81 6.76 -11.52
C PRO A 82 37.76 5.88 -10.84
N LYS A 83 37.40 4.75 -11.45
CA LYS A 83 36.47 3.78 -10.86
C LYS A 83 36.93 3.35 -9.45
N PRO A 84 36.01 3.09 -8.50
CA PRO A 84 36.35 2.62 -7.16
C PRO A 84 37.34 1.45 -7.15
N SER A 85 37.14 0.44 -7.99
CA SER A 85 38.04 -0.71 -8.08
C SER A 85 39.45 -0.35 -8.55
N THR A 86 39.58 0.57 -9.51
CA THR A 86 40.87 1.09 -9.99
C THR A 86 41.55 1.96 -8.94
N ALA A 87 40.77 2.75 -8.20
CA ALA A 87 41.27 3.66 -7.18
C ALA A 87 41.95 2.94 -6.01
N ILE A 88 41.47 1.76 -5.63
CA ILE A 88 42.12 0.91 -4.61
C ILE A 88 43.57 0.58 -4.99
N HIS A 89 43.86 0.39 -6.29
CA HIS A 89 45.20 0.06 -6.76
C HIS A 89 46.20 1.22 -6.62
N THR A 90 45.72 2.47 -6.53
CA THR A 90 46.58 3.64 -6.36
C THR A 90 46.73 4.07 -4.88
N LEU A 91 46.11 3.35 -3.94
CA LEU A 91 46.34 3.54 -2.50
C LEU A 91 47.66 2.91 -2.06
N THR A 92 48.31 3.54 -1.08
CA THR A 92 49.47 2.96 -0.36
C THR A 92 49.07 1.67 0.36
N PRO A 93 50.01 0.72 0.59
CA PRO A 93 49.71 -0.55 1.26
C PRO A 93 48.98 -0.42 2.60
N ASP A 94 49.37 0.56 3.42
CA ASP A 94 48.77 0.81 4.74
C ASP A 94 47.31 1.29 4.62
N ARG A 95 47.05 2.24 3.71
CA ARG A 95 45.70 2.76 3.46
C ARG A 95 44.80 1.69 2.84
N ARG A 96 45.34 0.85 1.97
CA ARG A 96 44.60 -0.29 1.40
C ARG A 96 44.21 -1.30 2.48
N THR A 97 45.11 -1.58 3.43
CA THR A 97 44.86 -2.48 4.55
C THR A 97 43.80 -1.93 5.49
N LEU A 98 43.89 -0.64 5.83
CA LEU A 98 42.89 0.06 6.64
C LEU A 98 41.50 0.05 5.97
N ALA A 99 41.46 0.37 4.67
CA ALA A 99 40.22 0.32 3.90
C ALA A 99 39.62 -1.10 3.84
N ALA A 100 40.44 -2.14 3.74
CA ALA A 100 39.96 -3.52 3.73
C ALA A 100 39.41 -3.93 5.11
N GLY A 101 40.08 -3.53 6.19
CA GLY A 101 39.69 -3.80 7.57
C GLY A 101 38.30 -3.25 7.93
N HIS A 102 38.00 -2.01 7.54
CA HIS A 102 36.66 -1.42 7.72
C HIS A 102 35.54 -2.16 6.97
N ARG A 103 35.89 -3.01 5.99
CA ARG A 103 34.94 -3.70 5.10
C ARG A 103 35.01 -5.22 5.24
N GLN A 104 35.62 -5.71 6.33
CA GLN A 104 35.78 -7.15 6.64
C GLN A 104 36.33 -7.95 5.44
N SER A 105 37.25 -7.35 4.69
CA SER A 105 37.82 -7.92 3.47
C SER A 105 39.35 -7.92 3.55
N GLU A 106 39.99 -8.81 2.78
CA GLU A 106 41.44 -8.81 2.65
C GLU A 106 41.89 -7.71 1.68
N ALA A 107 43.01 -7.04 1.98
CA ALA A 107 43.56 -5.97 1.15
C ALA A 107 43.82 -6.39 -0.32
N SER A 108 44.11 -7.68 -0.55
CA SER A 108 44.29 -8.29 -1.87
C SER A 108 42.98 -8.48 -2.63
N LYS A 109 41.85 -8.65 -1.93
CA LYS A 109 40.53 -8.94 -2.52
C LYS A 109 39.65 -7.70 -2.66
N LEU A 110 39.95 -6.62 -1.95
CA LEU A 110 39.12 -5.40 -1.93
C LEU A 110 38.81 -4.86 -3.34
N ALA A 111 39.82 -4.73 -4.21
CA ALA A 111 39.62 -4.26 -5.59
C ALA A 111 38.73 -5.20 -6.42
N SER A 112 38.77 -6.51 -6.14
CA SER A 112 37.92 -7.50 -6.82
C SER A 112 36.48 -7.48 -6.33
N VAL A 113 36.25 -7.16 -5.05
CA VAL A 113 34.91 -7.06 -4.45
C VAL A 113 34.18 -5.82 -4.96
N LEU A 114 34.88 -4.70 -5.12
CA LEU A 114 34.31 -3.47 -5.67
C LEU A 114 34.06 -3.53 -7.17
N ARG A 115 34.76 -4.43 -7.87
CA ARG A 115 34.67 -4.54 -9.33
C ARG A 115 33.30 -5.02 -9.77
N GLY A 116 32.69 -4.30 -10.70
CA GLY A 116 31.40 -4.68 -11.29
C GLY A 116 30.29 -3.73 -10.83
N ASP A 117 29.27 -4.26 -10.17
CA ASP A 117 28.04 -3.52 -9.88
C ASP A 117 28.31 -2.23 -9.07
N LEU A 118 29.18 -2.28 -8.06
CA LEU A 118 29.54 -1.10 -7.26
C LEU A 118 30.29 -0.03 -8.08
N ASP A 119 31.17 -0.42 -8.99
CA ASP A 119 31.77 0.54 -9.94
C ASP A 119 30.67 1.21 -10.79
N TRP A 120 29.72 0.44 -11.31
CA TRP A 120 28.65 0.98 -12.16
C TRP A 120 27.71 1.93 -11.41
N ILE A 121 27.32 1.58 -10.19
CA ILE A 121 26.44 2.40 -9.35
C ILE A 121 27.11 3.73 -9.02
N VAL A 122 28.37 3.68 -8.57
CA VAL A 122 29.11 4.89 -8.20
C VAL A 122 29.38 5.76 -9.41
N MET A 123 29.83 5.18 -10.53
CA MET A 123 30.11 5.95 -11.74
C MET A 123 28.84 6.58 -12.33
N LYS A 124 27.68 5.92 -12.24
CA LYS A 124 26.41 6.51 -12.66
C LYS A 124 25.95 7.65 -11.74
N ALA A 125 26.23 7.58 -10.44
CA ALA A 125 25.97 8.67 -9.52
C ALA A 125 26.91 9.88 -9.75
N LEU A 126 28.17 9.62 -10.14
CA LEU A 126 29.20 10.63 -10.41
C LEU A 126 29.23 11.15 -11.86
N GLU A 127 28.26 10.75 -12.69
CA GLU A 127 28.19 11.15 -14.10
C GLU A 127 28.06 12.68 -14.22
N LYS A 128 28.89 13.29 -15.08
CA LYS A 128 28.96 14.75 -15.18
C LYS A 128 27.66 15.35 -15.72
N ASP A 129 27.11 14.69 -16.74
CA ASP A 129 25.81 15.02 -17.31
C ASP A 129 24.66 14.59 -16.38
N ARG A 130 23.94 15.58 -15.83
CA ARG A 130 22.80 15.36 -14.92
C ARG A 130 21.67 14.55 -15.56
N ALA A 131 21.53 14.53 -16.89
CA ALA A 131 20.50 13.74 -17.57
C ALA A 131 20.80 12.23 -17.55
N ARG A 132 22.08 11.86 -17.42
CA ARG A 132 22.56 10.47 -17.40
C ARG A 132 22.74 9.91 -15.98
N ARG A 133 22.69 10.78 -14.95
CA ARG A 133 22.61 10.41 -13.53
C ARG A 133 21.28 9.75 -13.16
N TYR A 134 21.22 9.21 -11.96
CA TYR A 134 19.95 8.77 -11.37
C TYR A 134 18.96 9.95 -11.29
N PRO A 135 17.69 9.75 -11.68
CA PRO A 135 16.70 10.82 -11.62
C PRO A 135 16.25 11.13 -10.20
N THR A 136 16.37 10.18 -9.26
CA THR A 136 15.98 10.31 -7.85
C THR A 136 16.92 9.52 -6.93
N VAL A 137 16.98 9.89 -5.65
CA VAL A 137 17.71 9.14 -4.61
C VAL A 137 17.17 7.71 -4.45
N ASN A 138 15.86 7.51 -4.64
CA ASN A 138 15.26 6.18 -4.58
C ASN A 138 15.80 5.25 -5.67
N SER A 139 16.07 5.76 -6.87
CA SER A 139 16.66 4.97 -7.96
C SER A 139 18.11 4.53 -7.64
N LEU A 140 18.89 5.38 -6.96
CA LEU A 140 20.21 5.01 -6.45
C LEU A 140 20.10 3.94 -5.34
N ALA A 141 19.17 4.13 -4.40
CA ALA A 141 18.94 3.18 -3.30
C ALA A 141 18.42 1.82 -3.79
N GLU A 142 17.64 1.79 -4.87
CA GLU A 142 17.18 0.57 -5.52
C GLU A 142 18.33 -0.22 -6.15
N ASP A 143 19.25 0.44 -6.87
CA ASP A 143 20.42 -0.25 -7.41
C ASP A 143 21.36 -0.78 -6.32
N ILE A 144 21.49 -0.07 -5.19
CA ILE A 144 22.24 -0.56 -4.02
C ILE A 144 21.56 -1.80 -3.44
N ARG A 145 20.23 -1.77 -3.25
CA ARG A 145 19.47 -2.94 -2.79
C ARG A 145 19.61 -4.12 -3.75
N ASN A 146 19.52 -3.86 -5.05
CA ASN A 146 19.66 -4.88 -6.08
C ASN A 146 21.06 -5.50 -6.06
N HIS A 147 22.10 -4.71 -5.84
CA HIS A 147 23.44 -5.26 -5.63
C HIS A 147 23.50 -6.19 -4.41
N LEU A 148 22.93 -5.78 -3.27
CA LEU A 148 22.92 -6.54 -2.02
C LEU A 148 22.10 -7.84 -2.09
N THR A 149 21.03 -7.86 -2.88
CA THR A 149 20.15 -9.04 -3.05
C THR A 149 20.54 -9.91 -4.26
N ASP A 150 21.69 -9.62 -4.90
CA ASP A 150 22.13 -10.26 -6.14
C ASP A 150 21.09 -10.13 -7.28
N GLU A 151 20.36 -9.01 -7.37
CA GLU A 151 19.51 -8.62 -8.51
C GLU A 151 20.31 -7.89 -9.60
N PRO A 152 19.84 -7.93 -10.86
CA PRO A 152 20.38 -7.07 -11.92
C PRO A 152 20.17 -5.58 -11.59
N ILE A 153 21.25 -4.79 -11.62
CA ILE A 153 21.19 -3.34 -11.42
C ILE A 153 20.86 -2.61 -12.73
N VAL A 154 20.20 -1.46 -12.64
CA VAL A 154 19.87 -0.57 -13.76
C VAL A 154 21.09 0.21 -14.24
N ALA A 155 22.09 0.43 -13.37
CA ALA A 155 23.32 1.14 -13.69
C ALA A 155 24.17 0.45 -14.78
N ARG A 156 24.03 -0.87 -14.97
CA ARG A 156 24.81 -1.66 -15.92
C ARG A 156 23.99 -2.04 -17.15
N ALA A 157 24.60 -1.95 -18.34
CA ALA A 157 23.94 -2.35 -19.58
C ALA A 157 23.46 -3.83 -19.54
N PRO A 158 22.25 -4.13 -20.04
CA PRO A 158 21.63 -5.44 -19.86
C PRO A 158 22.29 -6.52 -20.75
N GLY A 159 23.19 -7.32 -20.16
CA GLY A 159 23.72 -8.53 -20.78
C GLY A 159 22.94 -9.78 -20.35
N GLY A 160 22.53 -10.63 -21.28
CA GLY A 160 21.80 -11.88 -20.98
C GLY A 160 22.58 -12.82 -20.05
N PHE A 161 23.89 -12.92 -20.25
CA PHE A 161 24.78 -13.73 -19.40
C PHE A 161 24.89 -13.20 -17.96
N TYR A 162 24.84 -11.87 -17.78
CA TYR A 162 24.88 -11.23 -16.45
C TYR A 162 23.62 -11.58 -15.63
N ARG A 163 22.44 -11.51 -16.26
CA ARG A 163 21.15 -11.87 -15.62
C ARG A 163 21.10 -13.37 -15.29
N LEU A 164 21.57 -14.22 -16.20
CA LEU A 164 21.64 -15.67 -15.98
C LEU A 164 22.59 -16.03 -14.83
N HIS A 165 23.76 -15.39 -14.75
CA HIS A 165 24.71 -15.62 -13.67
C HIS A 165 24.14 -15.23 -12.29
N LYS A 166 23.49 -14.07 -12.18
CA LYS A 166 22.81 -13.62 -10.94
C LYS A 166 21.66 -14.56 -10.54
N PHE A 167 20.88 -15.03 -11.51
CA PHE A 167 19.82 -16.03 -11.28
C PHE A 167 20.37 -17.37 -10.77
N LEU A 168 21.45 -17.88 -11.39
CA LEU A 168 22.12 -19.11 -10.98
C LEU A 168 22.72 -18.99 -9.58
N ARG A 169 23.26 -17.82 -9.20
CA ARG A 169 23.79 -17.57 -7.84
C ARG A 169 22.70 -17.60 -6.78
N ARG A 170 21.50 -17.09 -7.09
CA ARG A 170 20.33 -17.08 -6.18
C ARG A 170 19.68 -18.45 -6.01
N LYS A 171 19.71 -19.29 -7.03
CA LYS A 171 18.96 -20.56 -7.07
C LYS A 171 19.86 -21.81 -7.00
N ARG A 172 21.11 -21.68 -6.54
CA ARG A 172 22.10 -22.79 -6.48
C ARG A 172 21.57 -24.06 -5.80
N VAL A 173 20.81 -23.93 -4.72
CA VAL A 173 20.24 -25.07 -4.00
C VAL A 173 19.22 -25.83 -4.86
N ILE A 174 18.38 -25.11 -5.59
CA ILE A 174 17.35 -25.69 -6.47
C ILE A 174 18.01 -26.32 -7.71
N LEU A 175 19.03 -25.69 -8.28
CA LEU A 175 19.76 -26.23 -9.43
C LEU A 175 20.53 -27.51 -9.09
N LEU A 176 21.17 -27.56 -7.91
CA LEU A 176 21.88 -28.76 -7.43
C LEU A 176 20.91 -29.92 -7.20
N SER A 177 19.72 -29.68 -6.66
CA SER A 177 18.69 -30.72 -6.55
C SER A 177 18.19 -31.20 -7.91
N SER A 178 18.07 -30.31 -8.90
CA SER A 178 17.63 -30.68 -10.25
C SER A 178 18.67 -31.49 -11.02
N ILE A 179 19.97 -31.20 -10.86
CA ILE A 179 21.06 -31.96 -11.48
C ILE A 179 21.17 -33.37 -10.86
N ALA A 180 21.00 -33.49 -9.54
CA ALA A 180 20.96 -34.79 -8.87
C ALA A 180 19.78 -35.65 -9.35
N ALA A 181 18.60 -35.06 -9.52
CA ALA A 181 17.43 -35.73 -10.08
C ALA A 181 17.67 -36.20 -11.53
N LEU A 182 18.31 -35.36 -12.36
CA LEU A 182 18.65 -35.69 -13.75
C LEU A 182 19.70 -36.81 -13.85
N GLY A 183 20.71 -36.81 -12.98
CA GLY A 183 21.71 -37.88 -12.91
C GLY A 183 21.08 -39.23 -12.53
N THR A 184 20.11 -39.21 -11.61
CA THR A 184 19.33 -40.40 -11.21
C THR A 184 18.49 -40.93 -12.37
N LEU A 185 17.86 -40.03 -13.14
CA LEU A 185 17.11 -40.35 -14.35
C LEU A 185 18.00 -40.98 -15.45
N LEU A 186 19.18 -40.41 -15.71
CA LEU A 186 20.10 -40.91 -16.74
C LEU A 186 20.68 -42.30 -16.38
N PHE A 187 20.96 -42.55 -15.10
CA PHE A 187 21.34 -43.88 -14.62
C PHE A 187 20.21 -44.90 -14.81
N GLY A 188 18.97 -44.51 -14.51
CA GLY A 188 17.78 -45.32 -14.80
C GLY A 188 17.57 -45.60 -16.29
N PHE A 189 17.85 -44.63 -17.16
CA PHE A 189 17.81 -44.79 -18.61
C PHE A 189 18.87 -45.78 -19.13
N GLY A 190 20.09 -45.77 -18.57
CA GLY A 190 21.15 -46.72 -18.91
C GLY A 190 20.79 -48.17 -18.60
N VAL A 191 20.18 -48.41 -17.44
CA VAL A 191 19.66 -49.74 -17.04
C VAL A 191 18.49 -50.15 -17.95
N SER A 192 17.62 -49.21 -18.32
CA SER A 192 16.46 -49.45 -19.19
C SER A 192 16.82 -49.75 -20.65
N TYR A 193 17.95 -49.25 -21.16
CA TYR A 193 18.42 -49.53 -22.52
C TYR A 193 18.84 -51.00 -22.68
N GLY A 194 19.53 -51.57 -21.68
CA GLY A 194 19.93 -52.98 -21.66
C GLY A 194 18.74 -53.96 -21.60
N VAL A 195 17.66 -53.57 -20.93
CA VAL A 195 16.42 -54.38 -20.85
C VAL A 195 15.54 -54.22 -22.10
N SER A 196 15.68 -53.12 -22.84
CA SER A 196 14.84 -52.82 -24.02
C SER A 196 15.32 -53.48 -25.31
N ALA A 197 16.62 -53.78 -25.45
CA ALA A 197 17.17 -54.54 -26.59
C ALA A 197 16.55 -55.94 -26.74
N HIS A 198 16.01 -56.51 -25.65
CA HIS A 198 15.31 -57.80 -25.68
C HIS A 198 13.82 -57.69 -26.03
N ARG A 199 13.23 -56.49 -25.94
CA ARG A 199 11.78 -56.24 -26.14
C ARG A 199 11.41 -55.66 -27.51
N GLU A 200 12.39 -55.36 -28.38
CA GLU A 200 12.15 -54.68 -29.67
C GLU A 200 11.48 -55.55 -30.75
N ARG A 201 11.52 -56.89 -30.67
CA ARG A 201 10.92 -57.76 -31.70
C ARG A 201 9.39 -57.77 -31.70
N THR A 202 8.74 -57.33 -30.62
CA THR A 202 7.27 -57.30 -30.51
C THR A 202 6.66 -55.89 -30.57
N ARG A 203 7.47 -54.82 -30.47
CA ARG A 203 6.98 -53.42 -30.43
C ARG A 203 6.87 -52.72 -31.80
N ALA A 204 7.43 -53.30 -32.85
CA ALA A 204 7.42 -52.70 -34.20
C ALA A 204 6.02 -52.41 -34.77
N ARG A 205 4.96 -53.09 -34.28
CA ARG A 205 3.58 -52.84 -34.71
C ARG A 205 2.84 -51.77 -33.90
N ALA A 206 3.29 -51.45 -32.69
CA ALA A 206 2.63 -50.46 -31.81
C ALA A 206 3.23 -49.05 -31.91
N GLY A 207 4.49 -48.92 -32.36
CA GLY A 207 5.21 -47.63 -32.41
C GLY A 207 4.71 -46.64 -33.47
N ALA A 208 4.13 -47.13 -34.58
CA ALA A 208 3.68 -46.27 -35.67
C ALA A 208 2.45 -45.41 -35.33
N PHE A 209 1.60 -45.87 -34.41
CA PHE A 209 0.41 -45.12 -33.97
C PHE A 209 0.77 -44.04 -32.93
N ALA A 210 1.68 -44.35 -32.00
CA ALA A 210 2.13 -43.42 -30.95
C ALA A 210 3.11 -42.33 -31.45
N ALA A 211 3.77 -42.53 -32.60
CA ALA A 211 4.62 -41.51 -33.23
C ALA A 211 3.77 -40.38 -33.85
N ARG A 212 2.66 -40.73 -34.53
CA ARG A 212 1.71 -39.73 -35.07
C ARG A 212 1.00 -38.94 -33.98
N GLY A 213 0.65 -39.57 -32.85
CA GLY A 213 0.04 -38.86 -31.71
C GLY A 213 0.96 -37.83 -31.04
N ARG A 214 2.28 -38.12 -30.94
CA ARG A 214 3.26 -37.20 -30.35
C ARG A 214 3.65 -36.04 -31.26
N GLU A 215 3.67 -36.26 -32.57
CA GLU A 215 3.89 -35.19 -33.55
C GLU A 215 2.69 -34.23 -33.65
N PHE A 216 1.47 -34.75 -33.45
CA PHE A 216 0.24 -33.95 -33.37
C PHE A 216 0.12 -33.14 -32.05
N ALA A 217 0.50 -33.75 -30.91
CA ALA A 217 0.49 -33.09 -29.60
C ALA A 217 1.61 -32.02 -29.44
N GLY A 218 2.78 -32.26 -30.04
CA GLY A 218 3.95 -31.39 -29.94
C GLY A 218 3.82 -30.06 -30.72
N LYS A 219 3.17 -30.05 -31.88
CA LYS A 219 2.95 -28.83 -32.68
C LYS A 219 1.81 -27.95 -32.15
N ARG A 220 0.84 -28.51 -31.44
CA ARG A 220 -0.33 -27.77 -30.95
C ARG A 220 -0.16 -27.18 -29.56
N SER A 221 0.65 -27.80 -28.67
CA SER A 221 0.89 -27.32 -27.30
C SER A 221 1.48 -25.91 -27.16
N LEU A 222 2.30 -25.46 -28.13
CA LEU A 222 2.82 -24.09 -28.22
C LEU A 222 1.80 -23.08 -28.77
N ASP A 223 0.70 -23.57 -29.36
CA ASP A 223 -0.40 -22.79 -29.95
C ASP A 223 -1.68 -22.83 -29.09
N MET A 224 -1.69 -23.62 -28.00
CA MET A 224 -2.85 -23.75 -27.10
C MET A 224 -3.14 -22.45 -26.36
N ALA A 225 -2.15 -21.65 -25.95
CA ALA A 225 -2.39 -20.41 -25.22
C ALA A 225 -2.94 -19.28 -26.12
N SER A 226 -2.62 -19.30 -27.43
CA SER A 226 -3.21 -18.45 -28.46
C SER A 226 -4.62 -18.93 -28.83
N GLN A 227 -4.79 -20.23 -29.05
CA GLN A 227 -6.08 -20.85 -29.38
C GLN A 227 -7.06 -20.88 -28.20
N GLU A 228 -6.60 -20.89 -26.95
CA GLU A 228 -7.46 -20.90 -25.76
C GLU A 228 -8.35 -19.66 -25.68
N ARG A 229 -7.84 -18.48 -26.08
CA ARG A 229 -8.68 -17.28 -26.18
C ARG A 229 -9.73 -17.41 -27.26
N GLU A 230 -9.36 -17.99 -28.41
CA GLU A 230 -10.28 -18.20 -29.54
C GLU A 230 -11.36 -19.24 -29.20
N TRP A 231 -11.00 -20.28 -28.46
CA TRP A 231 -11.92 -21.31 -27.97
C TRP A 231 -12.88 -20.79 -26.91
N ARG A 232 -12.46 -19.83 -26.09
CA ARG A 232 -13.36 -19.13 -25.16
C ARG A 232 -14.38 -18.25 -25.91
N ILE A 233 -14.03 -17.73 -27.08
CA ILE A 233 -14.96 -16.98 -27.95
C ILE A 233 -15.96 -17.93 -28.62
N ASN A 234 -15.52 -19.12 -29.04
CA ASN A 234 -16.39 -20.13 -29.68
C ASN A 234 -16.22 -21.53 -29.06
N PRO A 235 -16.81 -21.77 -27.88
CA PRO A 235 -16.65 -23.02 -27.15
C PRO A 235 -17.23 -24.22 -27.89
N GLU A 236 -18.29 -24.07 -28.68
CA GLU A 236 -18.84 -25.18 -29.48
C GLU A 236 -17.89 -25.63 -30.60
N ALA A 237 -17.24 -24.70 -31.29
CA ALA A 237 -16.24 -25.05 -32.30
C ALA A 237 -15.02 -25.72 -31.65
N ALA A 238 -14.62 -25.23 -30.47
CA ALA A 238 -13.55 -25.84 -29.70
C ALA A 238 -13.89 -27.29 -29.29
N LEU A 239 -15.12 -27.56 -28.83
CA LEU A 239 -15.54 -28.92 -28.49
C LEU A 239 -15.39 -29.89 -29.67
N LYS A 240 -15.73 -29.48 -30.89
CA LYS A 240 -15.56 -30.31 -32.09
C LYS A 240 -14.09 -30.64 -32.37
N GLU A 241 -13.19 -29.67 -32.15
CA GLU A 241 -11.75 -29.89 -32.28
C GLU A 241 -11.21 -30.84 -31.20
N PHE A 242 -11.71 -30.73 -29.97
CA PHE A 242 -11.37 -31.65 -28.88
C PHE A 242 -11.91 -33.06 -29.11
N ASP A 243 -13.14 -33.21 -29.62
CA ASP A 243 -13.68 -34.51 -30.01
C ASP A 243 -12.82 -35.18 -31.08
N LYS A 244 -12.36 -34.41 -32.07
CA LYS A 244 -11.44 -34.90 -33.09
C LYS A 244 -10.09 -35.29 -32.49
N ALA A 245 -9.53 -34.48 -31.59
CA ALA A 245 -8.27 -34.79 -30.92
C ALA A 245 -8.37 -36.05 -30.05
N LEU A 246 -9.44 -36.19 -29.27
CA LEU A 246 -9.71 -37.36 -28.43
C LEU A 246 -10.03 -38.60 -29.26
N SER A 247 -10.54 -38.48 -30.50
CA SER A 247 -10.66 -39.62 -31.41
C SER A 247 -9.30 -40.22 -31.81
N LEU A 248 -8.24 -39.39 -31.80
CA LEU A 248 -6.87 -39.80 -32.09
C LEU A 248 -6.10 -40.22 -30.83
N ALA A 249 -6.42 -39.61 -29.69
CA ALA A 249 -5.80 -39.87 -28.38
C ALA A 249 -6.86 -39.90 -27.24
N PRO A 250 -7.60 -41.03 -27.08
CA PRO A 250 -8.78 -41.08 -26.20
C PRO A 250 -8.52 -40.95 -24.70
N GLN A 251 -7.28 -41.14 -24.24
CA GLN A 251 -6.91 -41.10 -22.82
C GLN A 251 -5.93 -39.98 -22.50
N GLU A 252 -5.88 -38.91 -23.33
CA GLU A 252 -5.03 -37.76 -23.05
C GLU A 252 -5.68 -36.87 -21.96
N PRO A 253 -5.13 -36.83 -20.73
CA PRO A 253 -5.80 -36.21 -19.58
C PRO A 253 -6.03 -34.71 -19.75
N ASP A 254 -5.06 -33.99 -20.34
CA ASP A 254 -5.15 -32.54 -20.53
C ASP A 254 -6.27 -32.14 -21.51
N TYR A 255 -6.50 -32.95 -22.55
CA TYR A 255 -7.60 -32.73 -23.50
C TYR A 255 -8.96 -33.01 -22.86
N LEU A 256 -9.05 -34.04 -22.01
CA LEU A 256 -10.26 -34.34 -21.27
C LEU A 256 -10.59 -33.22 -20.26
N LEU A 257 -9.60 -32.72 -19.52
CA LEU A 257 -9.80 -31.60 -18.59
C LEU A 257 -10.24 -30.33 -19.32
N PHE A 258 -9.60 -29.98 -20.43
CA PHE A 258 -9.97 -28.78 -21.19
C PHE A 258 -11.36 -28.91 -21.83
N LYS A 259 -11.71 -30.08 -22.35
CA LYS A 259 -13.06 -30.36 -22.85
C LYS A 259 -14.10 -30.23 -21.73
N ALA A 260 -13.80 -30.76 -20.55
CA ALA A 260 -14.69 -30.64 -19.39
C ALA A 260 -14.89 -29.17 -18.98
N ASP A 261 -13.81 -28.39 -18.93
CA ASP A 261 -13.83 -26.95 -18.68
C ASP A 261 -14.71 -26.20 -19.70
N LEU A 262 -14.65 -26.54 -21.00
CA LEU A 262 -15.52 -25.95 -22.03
C LEU A 262 -16.99 -26.36 -21.89
N LEU A 263 -17.27 -27.60 -21.49
CA LEU A 263 -18.64 -28.07 -21.27
C LEU A 263 -19.30 -27.33 -20.09
N GLU A 264 -18.52 -26.97 -19.07
CA GLU A 264 -18.99 -26.14 -17.96
C GLU A 264 -19.45 -24.76 -18.40
N THR A 265 -18.68 -24.08 -19.25
CA THR A 265 -19.03 -22.72 -19.70
C THR A 265 -20.32 -22.72 -20.52
N LEU A 266 -20.64 -23.86 -21.14
CA LEU A 266 -21.86 -24.14 -21.89
C LEU A 266 -23.01 -24.72 -21.06
N PHE A 267 -22.85 -24.85 -19.73
CA PHE A 267 -23.85 -25.44 -18.81
C PHE A 267 -24.21 -26.90 -19.15
N ARG A 268 -23.35 -27.62 -19.87
CA ARG A 268 -23.48 -29.05 -20.20
C ARG A 268 -22.94 -29.90 -19.04
N PHE A 269 -23.42 -29.64 -17.82
CA PHE A 269 -22.86 -30.18 -16.58
C PHE A 269 -22.81 -31.70 -16.52
N ARG A 270 -23.78 -32.40 -17.12
CA ARG A 270 -23.78 -33.87 -17.19
C ARG A 270 -22.58 -34.39 -17.98
N GLU A 271 -22.35 -33.82 -19.16
CA GLU A 271 -21.23 -34.20 -20.03
C GLU A 271 -19.89 -33.75 -19.43
N ALA A 272 -19.85 -32.58 -18.80
CA ALA A 272 -18.68 -32.12 -18.06
C ALA A 272 -18.30 -33.11 -16.95
N ALA A 273 -19.27 -33.54 -16.13
CA ALA A 273 -19.05 -34.53 -15.08
C ALA A 273 -18.54 -35.88 -15.64
N ASP A 274 -19.12 -36.36 -16.73
CA ASP A 274 -18.66 -37.60 -17.38
C ASP A 274 -17.21 -37.46 -17.89
N THR A 275 -16.89 -36.32 -18.50
CA THR A 275 -15.55 -36.02 -19.02
C THR A 275 -14.51 -35.87 -17.90
N TYR A 276 -14.84 -35.22 -16.78
CA TYR A 276 -13.93 -35.19 -15.61
C TYR A 276 -13.68 -36.57 -15.02
N ARG A 277 -14.69 -37.44 -15.00
CA ARG A 277 -14.55 -38.81 -14.51
C ARG A 277 -13.60 -39.61 -15.40
N GLU A 278 -13.66 -39.40 -16.71
CA GLU A 278 -12.71 -39.97 -17.67
C GLU A 278 -11.30 -39.41 -17.48
N ALA A 279 -11.16 -38.09 -17.32
CA ALA A 279 -9.87 -37.45 -17.06
C ALA A 279 -9.18 -38.02 -15.80
N LEU A 280 -9.94 -38.15 -14.70
CA LEU A 280 -9.45 -38.71 -13.44
C LEU A 280 -9.08 -40.20 -13.53
N ARG A 281 -9.71 -40.97 -14.43
CA ARG A 281 -9.33 -42.37 -14.71
C ARG A 281 -8.05 -42.45 -15.54
N ALA A 282 -7.86 -41.51 -16.48
CA ALA A 282 -6.69 -41.47 -17.35
C ALA A 282 -5.39 -41.03 -16.62
N ALA A 283 -5.51 -40.21 -15.55
CA ALA A 283 -4.38 -39.76 -14.74
C ALA A 283 -4.60 -39.92 -13.22
N PRO A 284 -4.49 -41.16 -12.68
CA PRO A 284 -4.78 -41.43 -11.27
C PRO A 284 -3.67 -40.96 -10.28
N ALA A 285 -2.46 -40.65 -10.76
CA ALA A 285 -1.30 -40.32 -9.94
C ALA A 285 -0.91 -38.83 -10.08
N GLY A 286 -1.51 -37.96 -9.26
CA GLY A 286 -1.07 -36.58 -9.03
C GLY A 286 -2.01 -35.49 -9.58
N GLY A 287 -2.40 -34.53 -8.73
CA GLY A 287 -2.95 -33.23 -9.17
C GLY A 287 -4.47 -33.10 -9.37
N GLY A 288 -5.26 -34.18 -9.29
CA GLY A 288 -6.71 -34.16 -9.60
C GLY A 288 -7.64 -33.46 -8.59
N GLY A 289 -7.14 -32.65 -7.66
CA GLY A 289 -7.98 -32.00 -6.64
C GLY A 289 -9.05 -31.07 -7.24
N ARG A 290 -8.64 -30.23 -8.20
CA ARG A 290 -9.53 -29.35 -8.96
C ARG A 290 -10.58 -30.13 -9.75
N ALA A 291 -10.13 -31.11 -10.55
CA ALA A 291 -11.03 -31.95 -11.35
C ALA A 291 -12.06 -32.70 -10.49
N LYS A 292 -11.70 -33.12 -9.27
CA LYS A 292 -12.64 -33.73 -8.32
C LYS A 292 -13.68 -32.74 -7.80
N ALA A 293 -13.27 -31.52 -7.43
CA ALA A 293 -14.19 -30.47 -6.98
C ALA A 293 -15.17 -30.07 -8.09
N HIS A 294 -14.68 -29.88 -9.31
CA HIS A 294 -15.49 -29.58 -10.48
C HIS A 294 -16.44 -30.74 -10.84
N LEU A 295 -15.96 -31.99 -10.77
CA LEU A 295 -16.80 -33.19 -10.96
C LEU A 295 -17.96 -33.22 -9.95
N GLU A 296 -17.71 -32.93 -8.68
CA GLU A 296 -18.73 -32.94 -7.63
C GLU A 296 -19.84 -31.91 -7.91
N LEU A 297 -19.45 -30.67 -8.20
CA LEU A 297 -20.39 -29.58 -8.53
C LEU A 297 -21.18 -29.86 -9.81
N CYS A 298 -20.50 -30.29 -10.88
CA CYS A 298 -21.14 -30.66 -12.14
C CYS A 298 -22.12 -31.82 -11.95
N SER A 299 -21.77 -32.82 -11.15
CA SER A 299 -22.66 -33.97 -10.88
C SER A 299 -23.92 -33.54 -10.15
N ARG A 300 -23.82 -32.62 -9.19
CA ARG A 300 -24.96 -32.04 -8.48
C ARG A 300 -25.85 -31.21 -9.41
N LEU A 301 -25.25 -30.34 -10.23
CA LEU A 301 -25.97 -29.50 -11.19
C LEU A 301 -26.66 -30.33 -12.28
N ALA A 302 -26.05 -31.45 -12.71
CA ALA A 302 -26.61 -32.37 -13.70
C ALA A 302 -27.83 -33.17 -13.21
N GLY A 303 -28.00 -33.28 -11.88
CA GLY A 303 -29.10 -33.99 -11.22
C GLY A 303 -30.34 -33.13 -10.95
N GLY A 304 -30.26 -31.81 -11.17
CA GLY A 304 -31.38 -30.87 -10.96
C GLY A 304 -31.61 -29.97 -12.17
N SER A 305 -32.60 -29.09 -12.08
CA SER A 305 -32.85 -28.03 -13.06
C SER A 305 -33.22 -26.71 -12.36
N PRO A 306 -33.06 -25.56 -13.05
CA PRO A 306 -33.48 -24.25 -12.53
C PRO A 306 -34.96 -24.21 -12.12
N GLU A 307 -35.80 -24.98 -12.81
CA GLU A 307 -37.25 -25.02 -12.63
C GLU A 307 -37.69 -25.95 -11.49
N SER A 308 -36.82 -26.84 -11.03
CA SER A 308 -37.17 -27.96 -10.15
C SER A 308 -36.61 -27.87 -8.73
N SER A 309 -35.65 -26.99 -8.43
CA SER A 309 -35.04 -26.96 -7.08
C SER A 309 -34.27 -25.67 -6.72
N PRO A 310 -34.53 -25.05 -5.55
CA PRO A 310 -33.67 -24.00 -4.96
C PRO A 310 -32.21 -24.42 -4.79
N LEU A 311 -31.97 -25.70 -4.48
CA LEU A 311 -30.63 -26.28 -4.30
C LEU A 311 -29.80 -26.22 -5.59
N TRP A 312 -30.44 -26.12 -6.76
CA TRP A 312 -29.73 -25.98 -8.04
C TRP A 312 -28.98 -24.65 -8.10
N TYR A 313 -29.64 -23.56 -7.70
CA TYR A 313 -29.02 -22.23 -7.70
C TYR A 313 -27.99 -22.06 -6.58
N GLU A 314 -28.20 -22.67 -5.40
CA GLU A 314 -27.17 -22.74 -4.36
C GLU A 314 -25.91 -23.45 -4.88
N THR A 315 -26.09 -24.56 -5.60
CA THR A 315 -24.97 -25.28 -6.24
C THR A 315 -24.32 -24.43 -7.34
N LEU A 316 -25.11 -23.66 -8.09
CA LEU A 316 -24.62 -22.75 -9.13
C LEU A 316 -23.81 -21.58 -8.53
N ALA A 317 -24.24 -21.04 -7.40
CA ALA A 317 -23.50 -20.02 -6.65
C ALA A 317 -22.16 -20.58 -6.15
N GLY A 318 -22.15 -21.81 -5.62
CA GLY A 318 -20.90 -22.51 -5.27
C GLY A 318 -19.97 -22.67 -6.47
N PHE A 319 -20.51 -23.04 -7.64
CA PHE A 319 -19.74 -23.14 -8.87
C PHE A 319 -19.16 -21.79 -9.33
N TYR A 320 -19.94 -20.72 -9.24
CA TYR A 320 -19.49 -19.36 -9.49
C TYR A 320 -18.32 -18.95 -8.58
N LEU A 321 -18.40 -19.27 -7.28
CA LEU A 321 -17.32 -18.97 -6.32
C LEU A 321 -16.02 -19.72 -6.64
N VAL A 322 -16.12 -20.98 -7.08
CA VAL A 322 -14.95 -21.76 -7.52
C VAL A 322 -14.31 -21.13 -8.76
N LEU A 323 -15.08 -20.84 -9.81
CA LEU A 323 -14.52 -20.21 -11.02
C LEU A 323 -13.92 -18.84 -10.73
N ARG A 324 -14.50 -18.07 -9.81
CA ARG A 324 -13.93 -16.81 -9.36
C ARG A 324 -12.59 -16.99 -8.65
N ALA A 325 -12.49 -17.95 -7.72
CA ALA A 325 -11.24 -18.27 -7.04
C ALA A 325 -10.14 -18.71 -8.01
N GLU A 326 -10.51 -19.36 -9.11
CA GLU A 326 -9.61 -19.77 -10.20
C GLU A 326 -9.28 -18.65 -11.20
N LYS A 327 -9.90 -17.45 -11.06
CA LYS A 327 -9.81 -16.34 -12.04
C LYS A 327 -10.30 -16.73 -13.44
N ARG A 328 -11.31 -17.60 -13.50
CA ARG A 328 -11.92 -18.14 -14.73
C ARG A 328 -13.36 -17.69 -14.94
N LEU A 329 -13.84 -16.72 -14.16
CA LEU A 329 -15.22 -16.24 -14.27
C LEU A 329 -15.53 -15.63 -15.65
N ASP A 330 -14.54 -15.04 -16.31
CA ASP A 330 -14.68 -14.51 -17.68
C ASP A 330 -14.89 -15.61 -18.73
N ASP A 331 -14.60 -16.87 -18.39
CA ASP A 331 -14.78 -18.02 -19.31
C ASP A 331 -16.26 -18.38 -19.46
N SER A 332 -17.12 -17.95 -18.53
CA SER A 332 -18.57 -18.16 -18.59
C SER A 332 -19.36 -16.89 -18.25
N PRO A 333 -19.50 -15.94 -19.21
CA PRO A 333 -20.34 -14.76 -19.04
C PRO A 333 -21.80 -15.12 -18.71
N MET A 334 -22.30 -16.21 -19.29
CA MET A 334 -23.65 -16.71 -19.02
C MET A 334 -23.83 -17.12 -17.55
N LEU A 335 -22.81 -17.71 -16.92
CA LEU A 335 -22.85 -18.04 -15.49
C LEU A 335 -22.97 -16.80 -14.62
N ARG A 336 -22.15 -15.79 -14.92
CA ARG A 336 -22.18 -14.50 -14.22
C ARG A 336 -23.59 -13.88 -14.30
N GLU A 337 -24.16 -13.77 -15.50
CA GLU A 337 -25.51 -13.22 -15.66
C GLU A 337 -26.57 -14.05 -14.94
N THR A 338 -26.49 -15.39 -15.03
CA THR A 338 -27.45 -16.29 -14.38
C THR A 338 -27.43 -16.14 -12.85
N VAL A 339 -26.24 -16.03 -12.25
CA VAL A 339 -26.09 -15.83 -10.80
C VAL A 339 -26.58 -14.45 -10.37
N ILE A 340 -26.29 -13.41 -11.15
CA ILE A 340 -26.79 -12.05 -10.90
C ILE A 340 -28.33 -12.03 -10.96
N ASP A 341 -28.91 -12.60 -12.01
CA ASP A 341 -30.36 -12.67 -12.19
C ASP A 341 -31.04 -13.48 -11.07
N TYR A 342 -30.42 -14.57 -10.64
CA TYR A 342 -30.91 -15.34 -9.51
C TYR A 342 -30.87 -14.53 -8.21
N THR A 343 -29.75 -13.86 -7.94
CA THR A 343 -29.57 -12.98 -6.77
C THR A 343 -30.64 -11.89 -6.77
N LYS A 344 -30.86 -11.23 -7.91
CA LYS A 344 -31.92 -10.22 -8.09
C LYS A 344 -33.31 -10.76 -7.82
N ARG A 345 -33.66 -11.94 -8.34
CA ARG A 345 -34.95 -12.60 -8.06
C ARG A 345 -35.12 -12.91 -6.57
N ARG A 346 -34.07 -13.39 -5.92
CA ARG A 346 -34.06 -13.68 -4.47
C ARG A 346 -34.29 -12.42 -3.64
N ILE A 347 -33.66 -11.32 -4.02
CA ILE A 347 -33.82 -10.02 -3.35
C ILE A 347 -35.21 -9.42 -3.60
N GLY A 348 -35.86 -9.76 -4.72
CA GLY A 348 -37.27 -9.37 -4.97
C GLY A 348 -38.27 -9.90 -3.95
N PHE A 349 -37.89 -10.86 -3.09
CA PHE A 349 -38.70 -11.33 -1.95
C PHE A 349 -38.47 -10.52 -0.67
N LEU A 350 -37.57 -9.54 -0.68
CA LEU A 350 -37.41 -8.60 0.43
C LEU A 350 -38.55 -7.57 0.40
N ASP A 351 -38.88 -7.03 1.57
CA ASP A 351 -39.86 -5.96 1.73
C ASP A 351 -39.30 -4.62 1.23
N LEU A 352 -39.23 -4.47 -0.10
CA LEU A 352 -38.69 -3.31 -0.78
C LEU A 352 -39.77 -2.21 -0.97
N PRO A 353 -39.38 -0.92 -1.02
CA PRO A 353 -40.32 0.16 -1.29
C PRO A 353 -41.11 -0.03 -2.59
N SER A 354 -42.37 0.39 -2.61
CA SER A 354 -43.22 0.30 -3.82
C SER A 354 -42.55 0.94 -5.04
N GLY A 355 -42.39 0.16 -6.11
CA GLY A 355 -41.71 0.58 -7.35
C GLY A 355 -40.21 0.30 -7.40
N ASP A 356 -39.62 -0.14 -6.29
CA ASP A 356 -38.25 -0.65 -6.23
C ASP A 356 -38.25 -2.15 -6.58
N SER A 357 -37.73 -2.47 -7.76
CA SER A 357 -37.61 -3.86 -8.21
C SER A 357 -36.45 -4.61 -7.57
N GLY A 358 -35.60 -3.94 -6.77
CA GLY A 358 -34.34 -4.49 -6.24
C GLY A 358 -33.25 -4.69 -7.29
N LEU A 359 -33.55 -4.53 -8.58
CA LEU A 359 -32.61 -4.79 -9.69
C LEU A 359 -31.37 -3.89 -9.65
N ASN A 360 -31.54 -2.62 -9.27
CA ASN A 360 -30.45 -1.65 -9.20
C ASN A 360 -29.66 -1.71 -7.88
N ARG A 361 -30.11 -2.54 -6.93
CA ARG A 361 -29.45 -2.72 -5.63
C ARG A 361 -28.37 -3.78 -5.67
N VAL A 362 -28.36 -4.62 -6.72
CA VAL A 362 -27.32 -5.62 -6.95
C VAL A 362 -26.38 -5.10 -8.04
N THR A 363 -25.14 -4.82 -7.66
CA THR A 363 -24.09 -4.37 -8.59
C THR A 363 -22.98 -5.39 -8.68
N LEU A 364 -22.34 -5.46 -9.85
CA LEU A 364 -21.11 -6.20 -10.05
C LEU A 364 -19.97 -5.20 -10.12
N ALA A 365 -19.08 -5.24 -9.13
CA ALA A 365 -17.87 -4.43 -9.13
C ALA A 365 -16.92 -4.87 -10.27
N LYS A 366 -16.00 -3.97 -10.66
CA LYS A 366 -15.08 -4.20 -11.78
C LYS A 366 -14.16 -5.41 -11.60
N ASP A 367 -13.95 -5.84 -10.36
CA ASP A 367 -13.17 -7.00 -9.95
C ASP A 367 -14.01 -8.29 -9.84
N GLY A 368 -15.30 -8.23 -10.21
CA GLY A 368 -16.21 -9.36 -10.25
C GLY A 368 -16.85 -9.69 -8.91
N PHE A 369 -16.79 -8.80 -7.91
CA PHE A 369 -17.52 -8.96 -6.65
C PHE A 369 -18.97 -8.53 -6.78
N LEU A 370 -19.85 -9.29 -6.12
CA LEU A 370 -21.28 -9.05 -6.10
C LEU A 370 -21.62 -8.23 -4.86
N GLU A 371 -22.20 -7.06 -5.09
CA GLU A 371 -22.50 -6.08 -4.06
C GLU A 371 -24.01 -5.91 -3.95
N LEU A 372 -24.49 -5.77 -2.71
CA LEU A 372 -25.89 -5.53 -2.41
C LEU A 372 -26.05 -4.29 -1.51
N ASP A 373 -26.71 -3.26 -2.03
CA ASP A 373 -27.05 -2.05 -1.27
C ASP A 373 -28.54 -2.01 -0.93
N LEU A 374 -28.87 -2.26 0.34
CA LEU A 374 -30.22 -2.17 0.87
C LEU A 374 -30.51 -0.85 1.60
N THR A 375 -29.60 0.13 1.56
CA THR A 375 -29.78 1.41 2.24
C THR A 375 -31.05 2.12 1.79
N GLY A 376 -31.69 2.84 2.73
CA GLY A 376 -32.95 3.55 2.48
C GLY A 376 -34.19 2.65 2.32
N THR A 377 -34.11 1.36 2.66
CA THR A 377 -35.27 0.44 2.71
C THR A 377 -35.77 0.21 4.15
N ASP A 378 -36.92 -0.48 4.31
CA ASP A 378 -37.39 -0.97 5.62
C ASP A 378 -37.23 -2.51 5.74
N VAL A 379 -36.26 -3.08 5.01
CA VAL A 379 -35.96 -4.51 5.09
C VAL A 379 -35.52 -4.88 6.51
N ARG A 380 -36.15 -5.93 7.05
CA ARG A 380 -35.85 -6.47 8.40
C ARG A 380 -35.48 -7.94 8.37
N ASP A 381 -36.08 -8.69 7.47
CA ASP A 381 -35.81 -10.12 7.28
C ASP A 381 -34.79 -10.31 6.16
N LEU A 382 -33.65 -10.91 6.49
CA LEU A 382 -32.57 -11.20 5.56
C LEU A 382 -32.58 -12.65 5.06
N THR A 383 -33.61 -13.46 5.36
CA THR A 383 -33.66 -14.89 5.03
C THR A 383 -33.43 -15.17 3.54
N SER A 384 -33.88 -14.26 2.67
CA SER A 384 -33.67 -14.35 1.22
C SER A 384 -32.20 -14.17 0.78
N LEU A 385 -31.30 -13.77 1.68
CA LEU A 385 -29.88 -13.59 1.39
C LEU A 385 -29.03 -14.84 1.62
N ARG A 386 -29.57 -15.89 2.25
CA ARG A 386 -28.84 -17.13 2.51
C ARG A 386 -28.27 -17.72 1.22
N ASP A 387 -27.05 -18.22 1.34
CA ASP A 387 -26.31 -18.94 0.30
C ASP A 387 -26.08 -18.15 -1.00
N LEU A 388 -26.29 -16.83 -0.98
CA LEU A 388 -25.97 -15.96 -2.10
C LEU A 388 -24.46 -15.68 -2.16
N PRO A 389 -23.86 -15.59 -3.36
CA PRO A 389 -22.43 -15.33 -3.51
C PRO A 389 -22.11 -13.83 -3.37
N LEU A 390 -22.62 -13.19 -2.32
CA LEU A 390 -22.44 -11.77 -2.01
C LEU A 390 -21.08 -11.54 -1.35
N ASP A 391 -20.35 -10.53 -1.81
CA ASP A 391 -19.06 -10.10 -1.26
C ASP A 391 -19.19 -8.84 -0.42
N MET A 392 -20.14 -7.97 -0.78
CA MET A 392 -20.42 -6.76 -0.04
C MET A 392 -21.91 -6.63 0.20
N ILE A 393 -22.28 -6.30 1.43
CA ILE A 393 -23.65 -5.95 1.78
C ILE A 393 -23.63 -4.64 2.58
N ASP A 394 -24.44 -3.68 2.14
CA ASP A 394 -24.74 -2.47 2.88
C ASP A 394 -26.18 -2.49 3.44
N LEU A 395 -26.25 -2.53 4.77
CA LEU A 395 -27.47 -2.53 5.59
C LEU A 395 -27.56 -1.27 6.46
N ASP A 396 -26.87 -0.20 6.11
CA ASP A 396 -26.82 1.01 6.93
C ASP A 396 -28.19 1.65 7.14
N GLY A 397 -28.54 1.87 8.40
CA GLY A 397 -29.78 2.52 8.83
C GLY A 397 -31.01 1.60 8.83
N LEU A 398 -30.85 0.32 8.51
CA LEU A 398 -31.95 -0.64 8.52
C LEU A 398 -32.29 -1.08 9.94
N ARG A 399 -33.52 -1.56 10.15
CA ARG A 399 -33.99 -2.06 11.46
C ARG A 399 -33.70 -3.55 11.68
N VAL A 400 -32.68 -4.08 11.01
CA VAL A 400 -32.24 -5.47 11.15
C VAL A 400 -31.75 -5.72 12.58
N THR A 401 -32.16 -6.85 13.15
CA THR A 401 -31.72 -7.37 14.45
C THR A 401 -31.02 -8.71 14.31
N ASP A 402 -31.53 -9.58 13.44
CA ASP A 402 -30.97 -10.90 13.14
C ASP A 402 -30.13 -10.88 11.86
N ILE A 403 -28.84 -11.17 12.00
CA ILE A 403 -27.89 -11.33 10.89
C ILE A 403 -27.50 -12.80 10.65
N SER A 404 -28.19 -13.76 11.29
CA SER A 404 -28.00 -15.19 11.04
C SER A 404 -28.08 -15.60 9.56
N PRO A 405 -28.91 -14.98 8.71
CA PRO A 405 -28.93 -15.30 7.28
C PRO A 405 -27.64 -14.95 6.53
N LEU A 406 -26.75 -14.15 7.12
CA LEU A 406 -25.46 -13.77 6.54
C LEU A 406 -24.34 -14.77 6.84
N GLN A 407 -24.61 -15.76 7.70
CA GLN A 407 -23.63 -16.78 8.04
C GLN A 407 -23.17 -17.54 6.79
N ASN A 408 -21.87 -17.85 6.72
CA ASN A 408 -21.21 -18.56 5.61
C ASN A 408 -21.19 -17.82 4.25
N LEU A 409 -21.75 -16.62 4.15
CA LEU A 409 -21.60 -15.81 2.95
C LEU A 409 -20.12 -15.42 2.76
N PRO A 410 -19.63 -15.31 1.52
CA PRO A 410 -18.23 -14.98 1.24
C PRO A 410 -17.92 -13.48 1.42
N LEU A 411 -18.57 -12.82 2.38
CA LEU A 411 -18.48 -11.37 2.58
C LEU A 411 -17.05 -10.95 2.90
N ARG A 412 -16.62 -9.91 2.20
CA ARG A 412 -15.38 -9.16 2.45
C ARG A 412 -15.68 -7.84 3.16
N ASN A 413 -16.84 -7.26 2.85
CA ASN A 413 -17.28 -5.98 3.34
C ASN A 413 -18.71 -6.10 3.87
N LEU A 414 -18.90 -5.79 5.14
CA LEU A 414 -20.24 -5.76 5.74
C LEU A 414 -20.45 -4.42 6.44
N ASN A 415 -21.48 -3.69 6.01
CA ASN A 415 -21.94 -2.50 6.69
C ASN A 415 -23.29 -2.78 7.36
N ILE A 416 -23.29 -2.80 8.69
CA ILE A 416 -24.49 -2.91 9.55
C ILE A 416 -24.67 -1.64 10.40
N ALA A 417 -24.09 -0.52 9.98
CA ALA A 417 -24.16 0.73 10.71
C ALA A 417 -25.61 1.15 11.00
N ARG A 418 -25.80 1.81 12.16
CA ARG A 418 -27.09 2.36 12.61
C ARG A 418 -28.24 1.36 12.59
N SER A 419 -27.94 0.05 12.66
CA SER A 419 -28.92 -1.02 12.78
C SER A 419 -29.22 -1.37 14.24
N LYS A 420 -30.09 -2.37 14.46
CA LYS A 420 -30.46 -2.87 15.79
C LYS A 420 -29.77 -4.19 16.14
N VAL A 421 -28.70 -4.53 15.43
CA VAL A 421 -27.90 -5.73 15.69
C VAL A 421 -27.23 -5.63 17.06
N VAL A 422 -27.37 -6.70 17.84
CA VAL A 422 -26.74 -6.90 19.16
C VAL A 422 -25.78 -8.08 19.13
N ASP A 423 -26.16 -9.16 18.47
CA ASP A 423 -25.40 -10.41 18.40
C ASP A 423 -24.53 -10.48 17.14
N LEU A 424 -23.22 -10.65 17.32
CA LEU A 424 -22.24 -10.83 16.25
C LEU A 424 -21.85 -12.30 16.03
N ALA A 425 -22.40 -13.24 16.79
CA ALA A 425 -22.09 -14.67 16.65
C ALA A 425 -22.21 -15.21 15.22
N PRO A 426 -23.18 -14.78 14.38
CA PRO A 426 -23.25 -15.21 12.98
C PRO A 426 -22.02 -14.86 12.13
N LEU A 427 -21.20 -13.89 12.55
CA LEU A 427 -19.98 -13.49 11.84
C LEU A 427 -18.79 -14.42 12.13
N ALA A 428 -18.89 -15.28 13.14
CA ALA A 428 -17.81 -16.17 13.51
C ALA A 428 -17.43 -17.10 12.35
N GLY A 429 -16.13 -17.20 12.07
CA GLY A 429 -15.61 -18.05 10.99
C GLY A 429 -15.68 -17.46 9.57
N MET A 430 -16.13 -16.22 9.40
CA MET A 430 -16.12 -15.54 8.09
C MET A 430 -14.71 -15.11 7.66
N THR A 431 -13.90 -16.06 7.17
CA THR A 431 -12.47 -15.89 6.87
C THR A 431 -12.17 -14.95 5.70
N ALA A 432 -13.17 -14.41 5.01
CA ALA A 432 -13.00 -13.41 3.96
C ALA A 432 -13.27 -11.98 4.44
N LEU A 433 -13.86 -11.79 5.63
CA LEU A 433 -14.36 -10.50 6.10
C LEU A 433 -13.21 -9.60 6.54
N SER A 434 -12.83 -8.67 5.66
CA SER A 434 -11.75 -7.70 5.86
C SER A 434 -12.22 -6.32 6.32
N SER A 435 -13.48 -5.97 6.06
CA SER A 435 -14.06 -4.68 6.42
C SER A 435 -15.39 -4.86 7.13
N LEU A 436 -15.50 -4.31 8.34
CA LEU A 436 -16.73 -4.30 9.12
C LEU A 436 -17.05 -2.87 9.58
N THR A 437 -18.23 -2.39 9.24
CA THR A 437 -18.78 -1.13 9.74
C THR A 437 -20.02 -1.45 10.55
N MET A 438 -20.01 -1.08 11.84
CA MET A 438 -21.08 -1.37 12.80
C MET A 438 -21.33 -0.19 13.74
N PHE A 439 -20.96 1.03 13.35
CA PHE A 439 -21.15 2.19 14.20
C PHE A 439 -22.63 2.43 14.49
N GLY A 440 -22.97 2.81 15.73
CA GLY A 440 -24.35 3.05 16.16
C GLY A 440 -25.20 1.78 16.31
N THR A 441 -24.60 0.59 16.29
CA THR A 441 -25.27 -0.66 16.67
C THR A 441 -25.30 -0.85 18.18
N GLN A 442 -25.98 -1.90 18.65
CA GLN A 442 -26.08 -2.25 20.08
C GLN A 442 -25.17 -3.43 20.48
N ALA A 443 -24.33 -3.90 19.58
CA ALA A 443 -23.39 -4.98 19.85
C ALA A 443 -22.29 -4.53 20.84
N ALA A 444 -22.10 -5.33 21.89
CA ALA A 444 -21.14 -5.06 22.97
C ALA A 444 -19.99 -6.08 23.00
N ASP A 445 -20.25 -7.31 22.58
CA ASP A 445 -19.29 -8.41 22.60
C ASP A 445 -18.60 -8.55 21.24
N LEU A 446 -17.27 -8.48 21.24
CA LEU A 446 -16.43 -8.62 20.04
C LEU A 446 -15.81 -10.02 19.92
N GLU A 447 -16.09 -10.94 20.84
CA GLU A 447 -15.50 -12.29 20.82
C GLU A 447 -15.71 -13.04 19.49
N PRO A 448 -16.88 -12.97 18.82
CA PRO A 448 -17.07 -13.58 17.51
C PRO A 448 -16.08 -13.11 16.43
N LEU A 449 -15.47 -11.93 16.62
CA LEU A 449 -14.53 -11.35 15.65
C LEU A 449 -13.09 -11.84 15.83
N ARG A 450 -12.75 -12.59 16.89
CA ARG A 450 -11.37 -12.94 17.26
C ARG A 450 -10.58 -13.58 16.12
N GLY A 451 -11.17 -14.51 15.37
CA GLY A 451 -10.52 -15.22 14.26
C GLY A 451 -10.61 -14.52 12.89
N LEU A 452 -11.30 -13.38 12.79
CA LEU A 452 -11.59 -12.75 11.50
C LEU A 452 -10.43 -11.84 11.02
N PRO A 453 -10.12 -11.81 9.71
CA PRO A 453 -9.02 -11.03 9.15
C PRO A 453 -9.41 -9.56 8.91
N ILE A 454 -10.02 -8.91 9.91
CA ILE A 454 -10.49 -7.53 9.79
C ILE A 454 -9.28 -6.59 9.71
N GLU A 455 -9.25 -5.75 8.68
CA GLU A 455 -8.26 -4.70 8.43
C GLU A 455 -8.86 -3.30 8.60
N TRP A 456 -10.15 -3.15 8.32
CA TRP A 456 -10.92 -1.91 8.48
C TRP A 456 -12.08 -2.14 9.45
N PHE A 457 -12.08 -1.44 10.58
CA PHE A 457 -13.11 -1.61 11.58
C PHE A 457 -13.63 -0.28 12.12
N ASP A 458 -14.94 -0.04 11.93
CA ASP A 458 -15.64 1.11 12.50
C ASP A 458 -16.76 0.65 13.44
N LEU A 459 -16.57 0.86 14.73
CA LEU A 459 -17.49 0.52 15.81
C LEU A 459 -17.87 1.75 16.65
N ARG A 460 -17.81 2.95 16.08
CA ARG A 460 -18.16 4.19 16.81
C ARG A 460 -19.56 4.12 17.41
N ASN A 461 -19.79 4.77 18.54
CA ASN A 461 -21.10 4.86 19.20
C ASN A 461 -21.74 3.48 19.49
N THR A 462 -20.93 2.51 19.94
CA THR A 462 -21.39 1.18 20.38
C THR A 462 -21.11 0.98 21.87
N PRO A 463 -21.82 0.08 22.57
CA PRO A 463 -21.60 -0.19 24.00
C PRO A 463 -20.33 -1.01 24.29
N VAL A 464 -19.43 -1.21 23.32
CA VAL A 464 -18.20 -1.98 23.47
C VAL A 464 -17.32 -1.43 24.59
N LYS A 465 -16.83 -2.33 25.44
CA LYS A 465 -15.95 -2.02 26.60
C LYS A 465 -14.52 -2.51 26.46
N SER A 466 -14.30 -3.58 25.69
CA SER A 466 -13.00 -4.25 25.59
C SER A 466 -12.62 -4.50 24.14
N LEU A 467 -11.36 -4.19 23.81
CA LEU A 467 -10.75 -4.47 22.52
C LEU A 467 -9.93 -5.78 22.52
N SER A 468 -9.96 -6.56 23.61
CA SER A 468 -9.16 -7.79 23.74
C SER A 468 -9.34 -8.78 22.57
N PRO A 469 -10.54 -8.98 22.00
CA PRO A 469 -10.71 -9.84 20.83
C PRO A 469 -10.01 -9.34 19.55
N LEU A 470 -9.52 -8.10 19.52
CA LEU A 470 -8.78 -7.51 18.39
C LEU A 470 -7.26 -7.69 18.50
N LEU A 471 -6.77 -8.23 19.61
CA LEU A 471 -5.33 -8.38 19.86
C LEU A 471 -4.65 -9.15 18.71
N GLY A 472 -3.57 -8.57 18.20
CA GLY A 472 -2.75 -9.19 17.15
C GLY A 472 -3.34 -9.16 15.74
N LYS A 473 -4.43 -8.44 15.50
CA LYS A 473 -4.99 -8.25 14.15
C LYS A 473 -4.15 -7.29 13.29
N GLU A 474 -4.22 -7.48 11.99
CA GLU A 474 -3.61 -6.61 10.96
C GLU A 474 -4.46 -5.36 10.66
N LEU A 475 -5.04 -4.72 11.70
CA LEU A 475 -5.88 -3.54 11.53
C LEU A 475 -5.08 -2.36 10.96
N ARG A 476 -5.56 -1.81 9.84
CA ARG A 476 -5.06 -0.60 9.20
C ARG A 476 -5.82 0.64 9.65
N VAL A 477 -7.14 0.48 9.84
CA VAL A 477 -8.05 1.55 10.26
C VAL A 477 -8.94 1.04 11.39
N LEU A 478 -8.95 1.78 12.49
CA LEU A 478 -9.79 1.48 13.64
C LEU A 478 -10.46 2.76 14.14
N ARG A 479 -11.80 2.78 14.14
CA ARG A 479 -12.61 3.89 14.68
C ARG A 479 -13.57 3.39 15.74
N PHE A 480 -13.46 3.92 16.96
CA PHE A 480 -14.26 3.47 18.12
C PHE A 480 -14.62 4.64 19.06
N SER A 481 -14.71 5.85 18.53
CA SER A 481 -15.23 7.00 19.27
C SER A 481 -16.63 6.75 19.85
N GLY A 482 -16.93 7.26 21.04
CA GLY A 482 -18.23 7.10 21.69
C GLY A 482 -18.51 5.70 22.24
N THR A 483 -17.45 4.94 22.53
CA THR A 483 -17.52 3.63 23.19
C THR A 483 -17.17 3.72 24.67
N GLN A 484 -17.23 2.61 25.40
CA GLN A 484 -16.86 2.53 26.82
C GLN A 484 -15.46 1.93 27.05
N VAL A 485 -14.61 1.97 26.02
CA VAL A 485 -13.24 1.44 26.08
C VAL A 485 -12.36 2.32 26.96
N SER A 486 -11.78 1.72 28.00
CA SER A 486 -10.83 2.37 28.92
C SER A 486 -9.39 1.84 28.80
N ASP A 487 -9.22 0.61 28.32
CA ASP A 487 -7.92 -0.04 28.16
C ASP A 487 -7.52 -0.13 26.68
N LEU A 488 -6.41 0.51 26.33
CA LEU A 488 -5.83 0.51 24.97
C LEU A 488 -4.69 -0.52 24.81
N THR A 489 -4.37 -1.29 25.85
CA THR A 489 -3.30 -2.32 25.81
C THR A 489 -3.43 -3.29 24.63
N PRO A 490 -4.63 -3.75 24.22
CA PRO A 490 -4.78 -4.63 23.05
C PRO A 490 -4.23 -4.05 21.74
N LEU A 491 -4.10 -2.72 21.64
CA LEU A 491 -3.63 -2.03 20.44
C LEU A 491 -2.11 -2.02 20.28
N ARG A 492 -1.35 -2.40 21.32
CA ARG A 492 0.11 -2.25 21.34
C ARG A 492 0.78 -2.95 20.16
N GLY A 493 1.53 -2.18 19.37
CA GLY A 493 2.32 -2.68 18.24
C GLY A 493 1.49 -3.15 17.04
N MET A 494 0.17 -2.93 17.05
CA MET A 494 -0.67 -3.23 15.90
C MET A 494 -0.36 -2.27 14.74
N PRO A 495 -0.50 -2.71 13.48
CA PRO A 495 -0.05 -1.95 12.31
C PRO A 495 -1.08 -0.90 11.85
N ILE A 496 -1.65 -0.18 12.81
CA ILE A 496 -2.72 0.81 12.63
C ILE A 496 -2.13 2.09 12.05
N GLY A 497 -2.62 2.49 10.89
CA GLY A 497 -2.26 3.75 10.23
C GLY A 497 -3.26 4.87 10.51
N GLU A 498 -4.53 4.54 10.71
CA GLU A 498 -5.57 5.50 11.07
C GLU A 498 -6.32 5.06 12.33
N LEU A 499 -6.29 5.89 13.35
CA LEU A 499 -6.93 5.62 14.64
C LEU A 499 -7.82 6.80 15.03
N GLY A 500 -9.11 6.51 15.25
CA GLY A 500 -10.08 7.47 15.75
C GLY A 500 -10.74 6.97 17.03
N CYS A 501 -10.44 7.60 18.16
CA CYS A 501 -11.10 7.31 19.42
C CYS A 501 -11.30 8.59 20.25
N GLY A 502 -12.45 9.23 20.03
CA GLY A 502 -12.93 10.33 20.87
C GLY A 502 -14.07 9.91 21.79
N HIS A 503 -14.39 10.70 22.81
CA HIS A 503 -15.50 10.41 23.74
C HIS A 503 -15.41 9.01 24.37
N ILE A 504 -14.22 8.63 24.86
CA ILE A 504 -13.99 7.37 25.58
C ILE A 504 -13.37 7.64 26.96
N PRO A 505 -13.55 6.74 27.94
CA PRO A 505 -12.98 6.90 29.29
C PRO A 505 -11.46 6.67 29.38
N ALA A 506 -10.80 6.23 28.30
CA ALA A 506 -9.36 5.99 28.31
C ALA A 506 -8.54 7.27 28.59
N SER A 507 -7.46 7.10 29.34
CA SER A 507 -6.49 8.15 29.69
C SER A 507 -5.04 7.73 29.43
N ASP A 508 -4.73 6.43 29.50
CA ASP A 508 -3.41 5.92 29.13
C ASP A 508 -3.33 5.61 27.62
N PHE A 509 -2.57 6.43 26.90
CA PHE A 509 -2.30 6.29 25.47
C PHE A 509 -0.90 5.72 25.18
N SER A 510 -0.13 5.35 26.21
CA SER A 510 1.19 4.73 26.05
C SER A 510 1.20 3.44 25.20
N PRO A 511 0.13 2.60 25.15
CA PRO A 511 0.10 1.45 24.25
C PRO A 511 0.24 1.81 22.76
N LEU A 512 -0.12 3.05 22.37
CA LEU A 512 -0.06 3.51 20.99
C LEU A 512 1.36 3.85 20.52
N ALA A 513 2.34 3.92 21.43
CA ALA A 513 3.70 4.31 21.10
C ALA A 513 4.31 3.49 19.96
N ALA A 514 4.02 2.18 19.90
CA ALA A 514 4.54 1.28 18.86
C ALA A 514 3.65 1.17 17.60
N CYS A 515 2.52 1.87 17.53
CA CYS A 515 1.62 1.82 16.38
C CYS A 515 2.08 2.83 15.31
N PRO A 516 2.22 2.46 14.02
CA PRO A 516 2.72 3.34 12.96
C PRO A 516 1.65 4.33 12.45
N LEU A 517 1.22 5.24 13.33
CA LEU A 517 0.10 6.14 13.08
C LEU A 517 0.44 7.18 12.01
N ARG A 518 -0.42 7.29 11.00
CA ARG A 518 -0.44 8.38 10.01
C ARG A 518 -1.47 9.44 10.34
N THR A 519 -2.61 9.02 10.88
CA THR A 519 -3.66 9.94 11.33
C THR A 519 -4.22 9.45 12.66
N ALA A 520 -4.34 10.37 13.60
CA ALA A 520 -4.80 10.10 14.96
C ALA A 520 -5.80 11.17 15.41
N SER A 521 -6.96 10.76 15.92
CA SER A 521 -7.98 11.67 16.46
C SER A 521 -8.51 11.15 17.80
N PHE A 522 -8.31 11.94 18.85
CA PHE A 522 -8.62 11.62 20.25
C PHE A 522 -9.48 12.66 20.97
N PRO A 523 -10.48 13.29 20.33
CA PRO A 523 -11.16 14.41 20.94
C PRO A 523 -12.02 13.96 22.13
N HIS A 524 -12.15 14.80 23.16
CA HIS A 524 -12.94 14.47 24.36
C HIS A 524 -12.50 13.16 25.05
N THR A 525 -11.20 12.99 25.27
CA THR A 525 -10.63 11.85 26.00
C THR A 525 -9.88 12.31 27.26
N GLY A 526 -9.44 11.35 28.08
CA GLY A 526 -8.61 11.62 29.25
C GLY A 526 -7.14 11.94 28.94
N LEU A 527 -6.76 12.10 27.67
CA LEU A 527 -5.39 12.37 27.23
C LEU A 527 -4.85 13.66 27.86
N ASP A 528 -3.69 13.58 28.52
CA ASP A 528 -3.02 14.71 29.18
C ASP A 528 -1.57 14.93 28.70
N THR A 529 -0.97 13.96 28.02
CA THR A 529 0.40 14.03 27.51
C THR A 529 0.55 13.38 26.12
N LEU A 530 1.51 13.90 25.34
CA LEU A 530 1.88 13.38 24.02
C LEU A 530 3.18 12.57 24.03
N GLU A 531 3.74 12.23 25.19
CA GLU A 531 5.05 11.55 25.30
C GLU A 531 5.11 10.21 24.54
N TRP A 532 3.97 9.53 24.37
CA TRP A 532 3.88 8.30 23.60
C TRP A 532 4.28 8.47 22.12
N LEU A 533 4.22 9.69 21.57
CA LEU A 533 4.69 9.99 20.21
C LEU A 533 6.19 9.78 20.03
N ARG A 534 6.99 9.90 21.09
CA ARG A 534 8.45 9.68 21.00
C ARG A 534 8.82 8.23 20.72
N GLY A 535 7.91 7.30 21.01
CA GLY A 535 8.11 5.86 20.78
C GLY A 535 7.71 5.36 19.39
N GLN A 536 7.22 6.26 18.51
CA GLN A 536 6.74 5.90 17.17
C GLN A 536 7.83 5.18 16.35
N PRO A 537 7.49 4.10 15.63
CA PRO A 537 8.47 3.31 14.89
C PRO A 537 9.10 4.12 13.75
N SER A 538 10.37 3.83 13.42
CA SER A 538 11.07 4.49 12.32
C SER A 538 10.30 4.30 11.00
N GLY A 539 9.88 5.40 10.38
CA GLY A 539 9.05 5.39 9.17
C GLY A 539 7.56 5.67 9.42
N ALA A 540 7.11 5.75 10.68
CA ALA A 540 5.85 6.39 11.02
C ALA A 540 5.93 7.88 10.67
N SER A 541 4.95 8.37 9.93
CA SER A 541 4.85 9.77 9.53
C SER A 541 3.47 10.25 9.90
N LEU A 542 3.33 10.77 11.12
CA LEU A 542 2.08 11.37 11.58
C LEU A 542 1.79 12.61 10.73
N ARG A 543 0.68 12.58 10.00
CA ARG A 543 0.22 13.61 9.06
C ARG A 543 -0.88 14.48 9.64
N GLY A 544 -1.76 13.88 10.42
CA GLY A 544 -2.87 14.57 11.07
C GLY A 544 -2.99 14.14 12.52
N LEU A 545 -3.12 15.12 13.42
CA LEU A 545 -3.37 14.89 14.83
C LEU A 545 -4.51 15.79 15.31
N ASP A 546 -5.53 15.17 15.89
CA ASP A 546 -6.61 15.86 16.59
C ASP A 546 -6.62 15.43 18.06
N ILE A 547 -6.36 16.39 18.94
CA ILE A 547 -6.32 16.25 20.40
C ILE A 547 -7.26 17.25 21.07
N SER A 548 -8.30 17.67 20.36
CA SER A 548 -9.19 18.73 20.80
C SER A 548 -10.01 18.30 22.02
N TYR A 549 -10.37 19.22 22.92
CA TYR A 549 -11.07 18.87 24.17
C TYR A 549 -10.34 17.83 25.04
N THR A 550 -9.01 17.91 25.11
CA THR A 550 -8.17 17.09 25.99
C THR A 550 -7.46 17.95 27.04
N LYS A 551 -6.71 17.32 27.94
CA LYS A 551 -5.93 18.01 28.99
C LYS A 551 -4.49 18.29 28.59
N VAL A 552 -4.13 18.02 27.33
CA VAL A 552 -2.77 18.26 26.82
C VAL A 552 -2.40 19.74 26.99
N SER A 553 -1.19 19.97 27.50
CA SER A 553 -0.62 21.31 27.70
C SER A 553 0.76 21.46 27.07
N ASP A 554 1.48 20.36 26.82
CA ASP A 554 2.80 20.35 26.21
C ASP A 554 2.79 19.74 24.80
N LEU A 555 3.29 20.52 23.83
CA LEU A 555 3.46 20.12 22.44
C LEU A 555 4.90 19.70 22.10
N SER A 556 5.83 19.76 23.04
CA SER A 556 7.25 19.41 22.82
C SER A 556 7.48 18.03 22.16
N PRO A 557 6.64 17.00 22.35
CA PRO A 557 6.80 15.73 21.63
C PRO A 557 6.59 15.84 20.10
N LEU A 558 5.98 16.92 19.61
CA LEU A 558 5.79 17.17 18.17
C LEU A 558 6.99 17.85 17.50
N SER A 559 7.95 18.37 18.28
CA SER A 559 9.09 19.09 17.73
C SER A 559 9.90 18.25 16.73
N GLY A 560 10.20 18.83 15.57
CA GLY A 560 10.94 18.17 14.50
C GLY A 560 10.11 17.21 13.62
N SER A 561 8.78 17.18 13.78
CA SER A 561 7.89 16.39 12.91
C SER A 561 7.96 16.87 11.46
N THR A 562 8.50 16.04 10.57
CA THR A 562 8.72 16.41 9.15
C THR A 562 7.53 16.17 8.23
N HIS A 563 6.43 15.60 8.76
CA HIS A 563 5.28 15.17 7.96
C HIS A 563 3.93 15.58 8.57
N LEU A 564 3.91 16.37 9.64
CA LEU A 564 2.66 16.81 10.29
C LEU A 564 2.07 18.00 9.53
N PHE A 565 0.95 17.78 8.86
CA PHE A 565 0.26 18.76 8.01
C PHE A 565 -0.97 19.36 8.68
N SER A 566 -1.65 18.61 9.56
CA SER A 566 -2.85 19.09 10.24
C SER A 566 -2.76 18.85 11.74
N LEU A 567 -2.99 19.89 12.52
CA LEU A 567 -3.07 19.82 13.98
C LEU A 567 -4.32 20.56 14.48
N TRP A 568 -5.23 19.80 15.08
CA TRP A 568 -6.37 20.34 15.83
C TRP A 568 -6.14 20.11 17.32
N CYS A 569 -6.05 21.20 18.07
CA CYS A 569 -5.81 21.16 19.52
C CYS A 569 -6.63 22.23 20.25
N PHE A 570 -7.81 22.53 19.70
CA PHE A 570 -8.72 23.52 20.28
C PHE A 570 -9.36 22.99 21.57
N HIS A 571 -9.74 23.89 22.49
CA HIS A 571 -10.18 23.52 23.85
C HIS A 571 -9.19 22.63 24.61
N THR A 572 -7.91 23.02 24.63
CA THR A 572 -6.85 22.38 25.41
C THR A 572 -6.18 23.38 26.36
N SER A 573 -5.23 22.92 27.18
CA SER A 573 -4.48 23.77 28.13
C SER A 573 -3.13 24.25 27.57
N ILE A 574 -2.97 24.26 26.26
CA ILE A 574 -1.73 24.64 25.57
C ILE A 574 -1.52 26.16 25.68
N ALA A 575 -0.44 26.58 26.35
CA ALA A 575 -0.13 28.00 26.55
C ALA A 575 0.85 28.57 25.51
N GLY A 576 1.56 27.72 24.77
CA GLY A 576 2.58 28.10 23.82
C GLY A 576 2.68 27.13 22.64
N VAL A 577 3.19 27.63 21.52
CA VAL A 577 3.31 26.90 20.24
C VAL A 577 4.76 26.82 19.74
N GLU A 578 5.73 26.98 20.65
CA GLU A 578 7.17 26.96 20.36
C GLU A 578 7.58 25.67 19.64
N ALA A 579 7.01 24.54 20.04
CA ALA A 579 7.26 23.23 19.48
C ALA A 579 6.82 23.10 18.01
N LEU A 580 5.97 24.00 17.51
CA LEU A 580 5.44 23.99 16.14
C LEU A 580 6.32 24.74 15.14
N ARG A 581 7.37 25.43 15.60
CA ARG A 581 8.25 26.22 14.74
C ARG A 581 8.83 25.37 13.61
N GLY A 582 8.62 25.84 12.38
CA GLY A 582 9.17 25.22 11.17
C GLY A 582 8.53 23.88 10.77
N LEU A 583 7.47 23.43 11.47
CA LEU A 583 6.72 22.25 11.04
C LEU A 583 5.99 22.53 9.72
N PRO A 584 5.77 21.51 8.87
CA PRO A 584 5.11 21.65 7.57
C PRO A 584 3.57 21.73 7.69
N LEU A 585 3.04 22.40 8.73
CA LEU A 585 1.60 22.50 8.94
C LEU A 585 0.93 23.27 7.80
N VAL A 586 -0.15 22.70 7.27
CA VAL A 586 -1.10 23.30 6.34
C VAL A 586 -2.30 23.85 7.09
N GLU A 587 -2.75 23.13 8.12
CA GLU A 587 -3.89 23.50 8.96
C GLU A 587 -3.51 23.42 10.45
N LEU A 588 -3.80 24.51 11.17
CA LEU A 588 -3.62 24.60 12.61
C LEU A 588 -4.87 25.21 13.27
N ASP A 589 -5.43 24.49 14.24
CA ASP A 589 -6.48 25.00 15.11
C ASP A 589 -6.03 24.99 16.59
N ILE A 590 -5.83 26.20 17.12
CA ILE A 590 -5.49 26.49 18.52
C ILE A 590 -6.61 27.29 19.20
N SER A 591 -7.84 27.20 18.68
CA SER A 591 -8.97 27.97 19.23
C SER A 591 -9.29 27.56 20.68
N SER A 592 -9.80 28.48 21.48
CA SER A 592 -10.10 28.24 22.90
C SER A 592 -8.92 27.66 23.69
N THR A 593 -7.71 28.17 23.46
CA THR A 593 -6.49 27.83 24.21
C THR A 593 -5.87 29.07 24.86
N PRO A 594 -5.06 28.93 25.93
CA PRO A 594 -4.35 30.05 26.55
C PRO A 594 -3.16 30.60 25.72
N VAL A 595 -2.98 30.18 24.46
CA VAL A 595 -1.94 30.71 23.57
C VAL A 595 -2.08 32.23 23.42
N ASN A 596 -1.00 32.96 23.67
CA ASN A 596 -0.96 34.42 23.64
C ASN A 596 -0.02 35.00 22.57
N SER A 597 0.82 34.16 21.93
CA SER A 597 1.82 34.60 20.96
C SER A 597 1.86 33.67 19.75
N LEU A 598 1.89 34.27 18.56
CA LEU A 598 2.05 33.58 17.28
C LEU A 598 3.48 33.66 16.73
N ALA A 599 4.42 34.25 17.47
CA ALA A 599 5.81 34.42 17.02
C ALA A 599 6.47 33.11 16.54
N PRO A 600 6.23 31.93 17.16
CA PRO A 600 6.79 30.67 16.66
C PRO A 600 6.29 30.23 15.29
N LEU A 601 5.15 30.75 14.83
CA LEU A 601 4.56 30.42 13.52
C LEU A 601 5.11 31.29 12.39
N ALA A 602 5.86 32.35 12.69
CA ALA A 602 6.42 33.25 11.68
C ALA A 602 7.29 32.48 10.68
N GLY A 603 7.09 32.73 9.38
CA GLY A 603 7.88 32.10 8.32
C GLY A 603 7.45 30.69 7.95
N MET A 604 6.33 30.17 8.49
CA MET A 604 5.83 28.84 8.12
C MET A 604 5.34 28.84 6.66
N PRO A 605 5.99 28.09 5.75
CA PRO A 605 5.77 28.26 4.31
C PRO A 605 4.54 27.53 3.78
N LEU A 606 3.97 26.59 4.53
CA LEU A 606 2.83 25.77 4.08
C LEU A 606 1.52 26.12 4.78
N LEU A 607 1.54 26.98 5.82
CA LEU A 607 0.37 27.25 6.65
C LEU A 607 -0.69 28.00 5.84
N GLN A 608 -1.81 27.33 5.57
CA GLN A 608 -2.92 27.86 4.76
C GLN A 608 -4.12 28.24 5.62
N THR A 609 -4.42 27.42 6.63
CA THR A 609 -5.55 27.63 7.53
C THR A 609 -5.07 27.76 8.97
N LEU A 610 -5.39 28.88 9.61
CA LEU A 610 -5.09 29.11 11.01
C LEU A 610 -6.35 29.58 11.76
N ARG A 611 -6.74 28.83 12.78
CA ARG A 611 -7.84 29.19 13.68
C ARG A 611 -7.30 29.37 15.09
N PHE A 612 -7.61 30.50 15.70
CA PHE A 612 -7.24 30.83 17.08
C PHE A 612 -8.34 31.66 17.75
N GLN A 613 -9.59 31.38 17.40
CA GLN A 613 -10.76 31.99 18.02
C GLN A 613 -10.69 31.77 19.54
N ASP A 614 -11.14 32.75 20.33
CA ASP A 614 -11.21 32.62 21.80
C ASP A 614 -9.87 32.27 22.48
N SER A 615 -8.75 32.58 21.83
CA SER A 615 -7.40 32.52 22.41
C SER A 615 -6.98 33.87 23.01
N LEU A 616 -5.81 33.91 23.66
CA LEU A 616 -5.23 35.13 24.24
C LEU A 616 -4.40 35.96 23.24
N VAL A 617 -4.32 35.54 21.97
CA VAL A 617 -3.56 36.23 20.92
C VAL A 617 -4.16 37.61 20.64
N ALA A 618 -3.32 38.65 20.73
CA ALA A 618 -3.66 40.02 20.35
C ALA A 618 -2.81 40.57 19.20
N ASP A 619 -1.57 40.10 19.07
CA ASP A 619 -0.65 40.50 18.01
C ASP A 619 -0.65 39.47 16.86
N VAL A 620 -0.90 39.94 15.65
CA VAL A 620 -0.96 39.15 14.41
C VAL A 620 0.16 39.51 13.43
N ALA A 621 1.07 40.41 13.78
CA ALA A 621 2.22 40.76 12.95
C ALA A 621 3.09 39.55 12.52
N PRO A 622 3.28 38.50 13.35
CA PRO A 622 3.99 37.29 12.92
C PRO A 622 3.42 36.63 11.66
N LEU A 623 2.11 36.75 11.43
CA LEU A 623 1.43 36.11 10.30
C LEU A 623 1.82 36.70 8.95
N LEU A 624 2.32 37.93 8.91
CA LEU A 624 2.80 38.57 7.67
C LEU A 624 3.95 37.82 7.01
N GLN A 625 4.65 36.99 7.78
CA GLN A 625 5.75 36.15 7.29
C GLN A 625 5.28 34.78 6.80
N CYS A 626 3.97 34.49 6.82
CA CYS A 626 3.39 33.23 6.35
C CYS A 626 2.73 33.47 4.98
N PRO A 627 3.47 33.26 3.86
CA PRO A 627 3.02 33.70 2.53
C PRO A 627 1.80 32.92 2.01
N SER A 628 1.57 31.72 2.53
CA SER A 628 0.54 30.80 2.04
C SER A 628 -0.79 30.87 2.79
N LEU A 629 -0.97 31.81 3.72
CA LEU A 629 -2.23 31.94 4.45
C LEU A 629 -3.39 32.29 3.51
N VAL A 630 -4.43 31.45 3.59
CA VAL A 630 -5.65 31.55 2.77
C VAL A 630 -6.88 31.79 3.65
N ASN A 631 -6.94 31.15 4.82
CA ASN A 631 -8.06 31.24 5.76
C ASN A 631 -7.57 31.53 7.18
N ILE A 632 -8.12 32.58 7.81
CA ILE A 632 -7.78 32.97 9.18
C ILE A 632 -9.05 33.19 10.01
N VAL A 633 -9.17 32.48 11.13
CA VAL A 633 -10.20 32.75 12.15
C VAL A 633 -9.53 33.38 13.37
N LEU A 634 -9.82 34.66 13.59
CA LEU A 634 -9.18 35.52 14.58
C LEU A 634 -9.77 35.35 15.99
N SER A 635 -8.92 35.57 17.00
CA SER A 635 -9.39 35.91 18.34
C SER A 635 -10.00 37.32 18.35
N ARG A 636 -11.09 37.51 19.10
CA ARG A 636 -11.69 38.83 19.35
C ARG A 636 -10.76 39.81 20.09
N ARG A 637 -9.61 39.34 20.62
CA ARG A 637 -8.58 40.18 21.22
C ARG A 637 -7.73 40.94 20.18
N VAL A 638 -7.73 40.51 18.93
CA VAL A 638 -7.09 41.23 17.83
C VAL A 638 -7.93 42.47 17.50
N LYS A 639 -7.52 43.64 17.99
CA LYS A 639 -8.28 44.88 17.77
C LYS A 639 -8.03 45.49 16.38
N ASN A 640 -6.82 45.28 15.84
CA ASN A 640 -6.33 45.93 14.63
C ASN A 640 -5.84 44.89 13.60
N PRO A 641 -6.74 44.17 12.91
CA PRO A 641 -6.36 43.15 11.93
C PRO A 641 -5.85 43.74 10.61
N GLY A 642 -5.86 45.07 10.45
CA GLY A 642 -5.60 45.75 9.17
C GLY A 642 -4.24 45.43 8.53
N VAL A 643 -3.23 45.06 9.32
CA VAL A 643 -1.93 44.62 8.82
C VAL A 643 -2.05 43.36 7.93
N LEU A 644 -3.04 42.51 8.15
CA LEU A 644 -3.28 41.28 7.40
C LEU A 644 -3.74 41.52 5.95
N ARG A 645 -4.11 42.77 5.59
CA ARG A 645 -4.36 43.15 4.19
C ARG A 645 -3.15 42.92 3.28
N ALA A 646 -1.95 42.89 3.85
CA ALA A 646 -0.71 42.63 3.12
C ALA A 646 -0.54 41.16 2.69
N LEU A 647 -1.37 40.23 3.19
CA LEU A 647 -1.28 38.82 2.81
C LEU A 647 -1.83 38.59 1.39
N PRO A 648 -1.01 38.12 0.44
CA PRO A 648 -1.36 38.11 -0.99
C PRO A 648 -2.41 37.05 -1.36
N HIS A 649 -2.60 36.02 -0.53
CA HIS A 649 -3.47 34.89 -0.80
C HIS A 649 -4.64 34.76 0.18
N LEU A 650 -4.82 35.72 1.08
CA LEU A 650 -5.89 35.70 2.07
C LEU A 650 -7.25 35.83 1.38
N ARG A 651 -8.05 34.76 1.43
CA ARG A 651 -9.39 34.70 0.82
C ARG A 651 -10.50 34.79 1.85
N TRP A 652 -10.29 34.25 3.04
CA TRP A 652 -11.29 34.18 4.10
C TRP A 652 -10.71 34.68 5.42
N ILE A 653 -11.46 35.54 6.11
CA ILE A 653 -11.09 36.07 7.42
C ILE A 653 -12.36 36.37 8.23
N SER A 654 -12.38 35.94 9.50
CA SER A 654 -13.49 36.17 10.41
C SER A 654 -13.03 36.24 11.88
N TYR A 655 -13.92 36.65 12.79
CA TYR A 655 -13.72 36.58 14.26
C TYR A 655 -14.38 35.35 14.91
N GLY A 656 -14.78 34.38 14.09
CA GLY A 656 -15.38 33.12 14.51
C GLY A 656 -16.19 32.48 13.39
N ASP A 657 -16.75 31.29 13.65
CA ASP A 657 -17.70 30.67 12.74
C ASP A 657 -18.96 31.54 12.67
N GLU A 658 -19.31 31.96 11.45
CA GLU A 658 -20.62 32.56 11.18
C GLU A 658 -21.73 31.60 11.67
N PRO A 659 -22.89 32.10 12.14
CA PRO A 659 -24.01 31.25 12.51
C PRO A 659 -24.32 30.26 11.37
N ALA A 660 -24.58 29.00 11.73
CA ALA A 660 -24.80 27.91 10.78
C ALA A 660 -25.77 28.31 9.65
N GLY A 661 -25.26 28.36 8.41
CA GLY A 661 -26.04 28.73 7.22
C GLY A 661 -25.52 29.94 6.45
N ASN A 662 -24.64 30.76 7.04
CA ASN A 662 -23.97 31.84 6.33
C ASN A 662 -22.63 31.39 5.72
N PRO A 663 -22.32 31.77 4.47
CA PRO A 663 -21.00 31.50 3.90
C PRO A 663 -19.93 32.32 4.65
N PRO A 664 -18.71 31.79 4.85
CA PRO A 664 -17.63 32.54 5.47
C PRO A 664 -17.37 33.84 4.70
N LEU A 665 -17.23 34.96 5.42
CA LEU A 665 -16.93 36.25 4.81
C LEU A 665 -15.66 36.14 3.96
N THR A 666 -15.75 36.59 2.71
CA THR A 666 -14.56 36.80 1.90
C THR A 666 -13.74 37.93 2.52
N ALA A 667 -12.43 37.92 2.33
CA ALA A 667 -11.55 38.97 2.85
C ALA A 667 -12.01 40.36 2.37
N ALA A 668 -12.44 40.49 1.12
CA ALA A 668 -13.00 41.74 0.59
C ALA A 668 -14.26 42.21 1.35
N ALA A 669 -15.18 41.29 1.64
CA ALA A 669 -16.40 41.61 2.41
C ALA A 669 -16.07 42.02 3.85
N PHE A 670 -15.19 41.27 4.52
CA PHE A 670 -14.71 41.55 5.87
C PHE A 670 -14.06 42.94 5.97
N TRP A 671 -13.20 43.28 5.01
CA TRP A 671 -12.55 44.60 4.98
C TRP A 671 -13.53 45.74 4.75
N ALA A 672 -14.47 45.58 3.81
CA ALA A 672 -15.49 46.57 3.53
C ALA A 672 -16.42 46.82 4.74
N GLU A 673 -16.69 45.78 5.52
CA GLU A 673 -17.45 45.90 6.77
C GLU A 673 -16.64 46.59 7.86
N LEU A 674 -15.37 46.21 8.04
CA LEU A 674 -14.47 46.84 9.01
C LEU A 674 -14.27 48.33 8.73
N ASP A 675 -14.09 48.71 7.45
CA ASP A 675 -13.93 50.11 7.03
C ASP A 675 -15.20 50.92 7.25
N ARG A 676 -16.38 50.29 7.12
CA ARG A 676 -17.69 50.93 7.39
C ARG A 676 -17.95 51.11 8.88
N ALA A 677 -17.62 50.11 9.69
CA ALA A 677 -17.90 50.10 11.12
C ALA A 677 -16.88 50.88 11.96
N GLY A 678 -15.68 51.15 11.42
CA GLY A 678 -14.59 51.87 12.10
C GLY A 678 -13.95 51.10 13.27
N THR A 679 -14.60 50.04 13.74
CA THR A 679 -14.14 49.07 14.73
C THR A 679 -14.77 47.72 14.40
N VAL A 680 -14.23 46.63 14.93
CA VAL A 680 -14.81 45.29 14.76
C VAL A 680 -16.27 45.32 15.24
N PRO A 681 -17.26 44.92 14.43
CA PRO A 681 -18.66 44.92 14.87
C PRO A 681 -18.82 44.07 16.13
N ALA A 682 -19.38 44.66 17.19
CA ALA A 682 -19.88 43.89 18.32
C ALA A 682 -21.14 43.14 17.84
N VAL A 683 -20.99 41.90 17.38
CA VAL A 683 -22.14 41.03 17.15
C VAL A 683 -22.73 40.68 18.52
N LYS A 684 -24.01 41.02 18.69
CA LYS A 684 -24.82 40.87 19.91
C LYS A 684 -24.73 39.49 20.55
#